data_AF-A0A7V0T897-F1
#
_entry.id   AF-A0A7V0T897-F1
#
_cell.length_a   1.000
_cell.length_b   1.000
_cell.length_c   1.000
_cell.angle_alpha   90.00
_cell.angle_beta   90.00
_cell.angle_gamma   90.00
#
_symmetry.space_group_name_H-M   'P 1'
#
loop_
_entity.id
_entity.type
_entity.pdbx_description
1 polymer ?
#
loop_
_entity_poly.entity_id
_entity_poly.type
_entity_poly.pdbx_seq_one_letter_code
_entity_poly.pdbx_strand_id
1 'polypeptide(L)'
;MKNMIIMLTAAAFLWSCGKSNVVTVHSPDKNITVTISTNDSGAITYFVQAIGKSVILPSQIGFEFKEHAPLKENFEIKEVRKLRYSQEWEQPWGEDRLVKNEYNEAAITFLEKSPNQRLLRVVFRVFNDGLAFRSEFPKQPNMKGEITILHEHTEFQLAGDHQVWWQPGDWDIYEHLYNTTKLSEINALKYQNHSNLAQTYIPGNAVNTPVTMKTADGLYLSFHEANLSNYAGMTLKVDTKNNLLTSDLVGRADGAKVTRKIPFPTPWRTIQIAKRAGDLIESKMILNLNEPNVVGDVSWFKPTKYTGIWWDMHIGTKSWDMASGRHGATTQYAKEMIDFAAENNIDAVLVEGWNTGWEHWIGFEDREGVFDFITPYPDYDLEKVVAYGKSKNVDLIMHHETSAAPRTYEAQLDTAFSLMKRLGIHAVKTGYVGKIIPKGEYHHGQWMVNHYRKVTETAAKYQIAVNIHEPIKDTGIRRSYPNEITREGLRGQEFNAWASDGGNPPEHLPIVAFTRMLAGPIDYTPGIFNIKLKPYKPDNQVNTTLAHQLALYVVIYSPMQMVPDLPKYYRGHPAIQFIRDVAVDWEKSLVLDGEIGDYVMIARQERNGQRWFVGAITDENERELKLDFSFLPKGADYQAIFYLDGPDAHWNHNPTNYEIREYTVNSSTKHTLKLAAGGGAAISLIKAE
;
A
#
# COMPACT_ATOMS: atom_id res chain seq x y z
N MET A 1 -32.53 -7.27 25.14
CA MET A 1 -31.50 -7.58 26.16
C MET A 1 -30.76 -6.28 26.47
N LYS A 2 -30.46 -6.04 27.74
CA LYS A 2 -30.08 -4.73 28.32
C LYS A 2 -28.88 -4.08 27.62
N ASN A 3 -29.05 -2.84 27.16
CA ASN A 3 -27.96 -1.98 26.68
C ASN A 3 -27.14 -1.49 27.88
N MET A 4 -25.89 -1.94 27.97
CA MET A 4 -24.95 -1.53 29.01
C MET A 4 -24.05 -0.41 28.46
N ILE A 5 -24.33 0.82 28.88
CA ILE A 5 -23.53 2.01 28.59
C ILE A 5 -22.25 1.93 29.43
N ILE A 6 -21.11 1.70 28.79
CA ILE A 6 -19.79 1.77 29.44
C ILE A 6 -19.36 3.24 29.43
N MET A 7 -19.39 3.88 30.60
CA MET A 7 -18.81 5.21 30.82
C MET A 7 -17.28 5.14 30.72
N LEU A 8 -16.70 5.79 29.71
CA LEU A 8 -15.27 6.12 29.68
C LEU A 8 -14.97 7.21 30.72
N THR A 9 -14.10 6.90 31.69
CA THR A 9 -13.53 7.89 32.61
C THR A 9 -12.25 8.48 32.00
N ALA A 10 -12.37 9.64 31.37
CA ALA A 10 -11.22 10.45 30.95
C ALA A 10 -10.70 11.25 32.15
N ALA A 11 -9.58 10.82 32.73
CA ALA A 11 -8.91 11.55 33.81
C ALA A 11 -8.00 12.64 33.21
N ALA A 12 -8.46 13.89 33.23
CA ALA A 12 -7.64 15.05 32.86
C ALA A 12 -6.89 15.57 34.10
N PHE A 13 -5.59 15.29 34.19
CA PHE A 13 -4.72 15.95 35.17
C PHE A 13 -4.19 17.26 34.59
N LEU A 14 -4.66 18.39 35.11
CA LEU A 14 -4.09 19.72 34.86
C LEU A 14 -2.91 19.92 35.82
N TRP A 15 -1.69 19.73 35.34
CA TRP A 15 -0.48 20.20 36.02
C TRP A 15 -0.09 21.57 35.46
N SER A 16 -0.06 22.58 36.34
CA SER A 16 0.57 23.86 36.05
C SER A 16 2.08 23.70 36.24
N CYS A 17 2.81 23.51 35.14
CA CYS A 17 4.27 23.60 35.11
C CYS A 17 4.70 25.03 34.79
N GLY A 18 5.81 25.48 35.39
CA GLY A 18 6.51 26.69 34.96
C GLY A 18 6.86 26.65 33.47
N LYS A 19 7.10 27.84 32.86
CA LYS A 19 7.40 28.01 31.43
C LYS A 19 8.67 27.23 31.01
N SER A 20 8.53 25.93 30.78
CA SER A 20 9.52 25.11 30.10
C SER A 20 9.34 25.28 28.60
N ASN A 21 10.39 25.71 27.90
CA ASN A 21 10.43 25.79 26.44
C ASN A 21 10.60 24.40 25.78
N VAL A 22 10.54 23.33 26.57
CA VAL A 22 10.78 21.95 26.15
C VAL A 22 9.65 21.05 26.63
N VAL A 23 9.16 20.20 25.74
CA VAL A 23 8.12 19.19 25.98
C VAL A 23 8.67 17.82 25.58
N THR A 24 8.66 16.87 26.50
CA THR A 24 9.08 15.48 26.22
C THR A 24 7.89 14.53 26.25
N VAL A 25 7.87 13.58 25.31
CA VAL A 25 6.91 12.47 25.22
C VAL A 25 7.69 11.17 25.02
N HIS A 26 7.29 10.11 25.72
CA HIS A 26 7.89 8.79 25.60
C HIS A 26 6.90 7.81 25.00
N SER A 27 7.35 6.77 24.32
CA SER A 27 6.54 5.60 24.01
C SER A 27 6.04 4.93 25.31
N PRO A 28 4.95 4.13 25.26
CA PRO A 28 4.49 3.36 26.41
C PRO A 28 5.57 2.52 27.09
N ASP A 29 6.47 1.91 26.32
CA ASP A 29 7.62 1.11 26.82
C ASP A 29 8.88 1.94 27.13
N LYS A 30 8.83 3.26 26.87
CA LYS A 30 9.91 4.23 27.04
C LYS A 30 11.15 4.02 26.16
N ASN A 31 11.09 3.14 25.17
CA ASN A 31 12.19 2.94 24.23
C ASN A 31 12.32 4.10 23.23
N ILE A 32 11.24 4.81 22.90
CA ILE A 32 11.26 5.98 22.02
C ILE A 32 10.97 7.23 22.85
N THR A 33 11.77 8.28 22.64
CA THR A 33 11.60 9.58 23.28
C THR A 33 11.63 10.67 22.24
N VAL A 34 10.60 11.52 22.24
CA VAL A 34 10.49 12.72 21.41
C VAL A 34 10.60 13.95 22.29
N THR A 35 11.53 14.83 21.97
CA THR A 35 11.72 16.12 22.65
C THR A 35 11.37 17.23 21.68
N ILE A 36 10.42 18.08 22.06
CA ILE A 36 9.87 19.18 21.25
C ILE A 36 10.22 20.50 21.93
N SER A 37 10.73 21.47 21.18
CA SER A 37 11.12 22.78 21.69
C SER A 37 11.05 23.87 20.63
N THR A 38 11.33 25.11 21.02
CA THR A 38 11.65 26.20 20.09
C THR A 38 13.14 26.52 20.15
N ASN A 39 13.82 26.68 19.02
CA ASN A 39 15.22 27.12 18.98
C ASN A 39 15.36 28.65 19.22
N ASP A 40 16.56 29.21 19.07
CA ASP A 40 16.85 30.62 19.32
C ASP A 40 16.06 31.59 18.41
N SER A 41 15.75 31.20 17.17
CA SER A 41 14.87 31.99 16.29
C SER A 41 13.39 31.79 16.59
N GLY A 42 13.05 30.91 17.54
CA GLY A 42 11.67 30.53 17.82
C GLY A 42 11.08 29.55 16.80
N ALA A 43 11.87 28.88 15.98
CA ALA A 43 11.39 27.81 15.10
C ALA A 43 11.02 26.57 15.92
N ILE A 44 9.92 25.91 15.55
CA ILE A 44 9.48 24.66 16.20
C ILE A 44 10.45 23.56 15.78
N THR A 45 11.01 22.86 16.77
CA THR A 45 12.00 21.79 16.57
C THR A 45 11.58 20.54 17.32
N TYR A 46 11.93 19.37 16.76
CA TYR A 46 11.81 18.09 17.44
C TYR A 46 13.07 17.25 17.28
N PHE A 47 13.32 16.39 18.27
CA PHE A 47 14.47 15.48 18.34
C PHE A 47 13.97 14.10 18.81
N VAL A 48 14.46 13.03 18.21
CA VAL A 48 14.01 11.66 18.48
C VAL A 48 15.17 10.77 18.87
N GLN A 49 15.02 10.10 20.01
CA GLN A 49 15.86 8.98 20.42
C GLN A 49 15.06 7.69 20.44
N ALA A 50 15.69 6.60 20.02
CA ALA A 50 15.15 5.26 20.14
C ALA A 50 16.22 4.31 20.68
N ILE A 51 15.89 3.55 21.72
CA ILE A 51 16.77 2.52 22.32
C ILE A 51 18.13 3.12 22.70
N GLY A 52 18.12 4.33 23.26
CA GLY A 52 19.32 5.07 23.67
C GLY A 52 20.16 5.67 22.53
N LYS A 53 19.71 5.60 21.28
CA LYS A 53 20.38 6.17 20.10
C LYS A 53 19.60 7.34 19.52
N SER A 54 20.30 8.36 19.03
CA SER A 54 19.68 9.44 18.25
C SER A 54 19.28 8.91 16.88
N VAL A 55 18.01 9.09 16.51
CA VAL A 55 17.47 8.67 15.20
C VAL A 55 17.22 9.90 14.33
N ILE A 56 16.57 10.92 14.91
CA ILE A 56 16.33 12.22 14.28
C ILE A 56 16.99 13.28 15.14
N LEU A 57 17.96 13.99 14.57
CA LEU A 57 18.57 15.17 15.16
C LEU A 57 17.58 16.36 15.10
N PRO A 58 17.84 17.48 15.79
CA PRO A 58 16.91 18.61 15.81
C PRO A 58 16.42 19.00 14.40
N SER A 59 15.12 18.84 14.17
CA SER A 59 14.46 19.01 12.88
C SER A 59 13.27 19.97 13.00
N GLN A 60 13.08 20.84 12.01
CA GLN A 60 12.07 21.90 12.04
C GLN A 60 10.71 21.50 11.46
N ILE A 61 9.69 22.25 11.85
CA ILE A 61 8.35 22.23 11.25
C ILE A 61 7.95 23.67 10.93
N GLY A 62 7.64 23.94 9.66
CA GLY A 62 7.22 25.26 9.21
C GLY A 62 6.44 25.24 7.89
N PHE A 63 5.84 26.38 7.53
CA PHE A 63 5.01 26.51 6.34
C PHE A 63 5.23 27.83 5.61
N GLU A 64 5.06 27.81 4.29
CA GLU A 64 4.95 29.00 3.44
C GLU A 64 3.61 29.01 2.72
N PHE A 65 3.02 30.20 2.60
CA PHE A 65 1.70 30.39 2.01
C PHE A 65 1.76 31.41 0.88
N LYS A 66 0.77 31.36 0.00
CA LYS A 66 0.59 32.35 -1.07
C LYS A 66 0.03 33.66 -0.55
N GLU A 67 -0.95 33.60 0.35
CA GLU A 67 -1.71 34.76 0.84
C GLU A 67 -1.19 35.32 2.18
N HIS A 68 -0.31 34.58 2.87
CA HIS A 68 0.16 34.92 4.21
C HIS A 68 1.69 34.84 4.32
N ALA A 69 2.26 35.63 5.23
CA ALA A 69 3.68 35.51 5.57
C ALA A 69 4.02 34.07 6.03
N PRO A 70 5.26 33.59 5.83
CA PRO A 70 5.69 32.28 6.32
C PRO A 70 5.38 32.08 7.80
N LEU A 71 5.07 30.85 8.20
CA LEU A 71 4.77 30.44 9.57
C LEU A 71 5.82 29.39 9.97
N LYS A 72 7.03 29.87 10.29
CA LYS A 72 8.23 29.04 10.45
C LYS A 72 9.04 29.31 11.73
N GLU A 73 8.96 30.52 12.26
CA GLU A 73 9.81 30.97 13.37
C GLU A 73 9.05 31.95 14.29
N ASN A 74 9.74 32.52 15.27
CA ASN A 74 9.16 33.44 16.27
C ASN A 74 8.04 32.84 17.11
N PHE A 75 8.00 31.53 17.32
CA PHE A 75 7.02 30.90 18.20
C PHE A 75 7.40 30.97 19.67
N GLU A 76 6.38 30.86 20.51
CA GLU A 76 6.48 30.39 21.88
C GLU A 76 5.42 29.31 22.15
N ILE A 77 5.70 28.42 23.11
CA ILE A 77 4.71 27.44 23.56
C ILE A 77 3.64 28.17 24.38
N LYS A 78 2.40 28.13 23.89
CA LYS A 78 1.23 28.71 24.56
C LYS A 78 0.52 27.69 25.45
N GLU A 79 0.41 26.45 24.99
CA GLU A 79 -0.35 25.40 25.68
C GLU A 79 0.22 24.02 25.35
N VAL A 80 0.22 23.12 26.32
CA VAL A 80 0.57 21.70 26.15
C VAL A 80 -0.54 20.85 26.76
N ARG A 81 -1.09 19.93 25.97
CA ARG A 81 -2.00 18.88 26.45
C ARG A 81 -1.36 17.54 26.24
N LYS A 82 -1.34 16.70 27.27
CA LYS A 82 -0.84 15.32 27.18
C LYS A 82 -1.98 14.33 27.41
N LEU A 83 -1.91 13.22 26.71
CA LEU A 83 -2.88 12.14 26.75
C LEU A 83 -2.12 10.80 26.70
N ARG A 84 -2.64 9.79 27.39
CA ARG A 84 -2.30 8.39 27.12
C ARG A 84 -3.55 7.72 26.56
N TYR A 85 -3.41 7.03 25.43
CA TYR A 85 -4.49 6.31 24.79
C TYR A 85 -4.13 4.84 24.65
N SER A 86 -5.10 3.97 24.93
CA SER A 86 -4.97 2.53 24.78
C SER A 86 -6.35 1.96 24.51
N GLN A 87 -6.58 1.49 23.29
CA GLN A 87 -7.79 0.77 22.91
C GLN A 87 -7.42 -0.32 21.90
N GLU A 88 -8.30 -1.30 21.76
CA GLU A 88 -8.25 -2.30 20.71
C GLU A 88 -9.48 -2.10 19.81
N TRP A 89 -9.31 -2.35 18.51
CA TRP A 89 -10.38 -2.31 17.54
C TRP A 89 -10.26 -3.48 16.57
N GLU A 90 -11.38 -3.86 15.95
CA GLU A 90 -11.45 -5.01 15.04
C GLU A 90 -11.49 -4.55 13.57
N GLN A 91 -10.67 -5.16 12.73
CA GLN A 91 -10.72 -4.97 11.28
C GLN A 91 -11.84 -5.84 10.68
N PRO A 92 -12.66 -5.30 9.74
CA PRO A 92 -13.65 -6.09 9.02
C PRO A 92 -13.00 -7.18 8.14
N TRP A 93 -11.82 -6.88 7.61
CA TRP A 93 -10.90 -7.76 6.91
C TRP A 93 -9.50 -7.19 7.10
N GLY A 94 -8.45 -8.01 7.07
CA GLY A 94 -7.14 -7.53 7.44
C GLY A 94 -6.06 -8.60 7.50
N GLU A 95 -4.84 -8.13 7.68
CA GLU A 95 -3.70 -8.93 8.08
C GLU A 95 -3.80 -9.43 9.54
N ASP A 96 -4.59 -8.74 10.36
CA ASP A 96 -4.88 -9.11 11.75
C ASP A 96 -6.30 -8.71 12.10
N ARG A 97 -7.03 -9.56 12.83
CA ARG A 97 -8.40 -9.25 13.27
C ARG A 97 -8.42 -8.12 14.29
N LEU A 98 -7.63 -8.26 15.34
CA LEU A 98 -7.59 -7.32 16.46
C LEU A 98 -6.35 -6.44 16.36
N VAL A 99 -6.56 -5.13 16.32
CA VAL A 99 -5.51 -4.13 16.23
C VAL A 99 -5.46 -3.33 17.53
N LYS A 100 -4.32 -3.43 18.21
CA LYS A 100 -4.04 -2.62 19.39
C LYS A 100 -3.60 -1.22 18.97
N ASN A 101 -4.21 -0.21 19.56
CA ASN A 101 -3.86 1.20 19.41
C ASN A 101 -3.44 1.78 20.76
N GLU A 102 -2.13 1.78 21.03
CA GLU A 102 -1.56 2.30 22.27
C GLU A 102 -0.46 3.32 21.99
N TYR A 103 -0.61 4.53 22.50
CA TYR A 103 0.35 5.61 22.37
C TYR A 103 0.26 6.61 23.52
N ASN A 104 1.34 7.36 23.71
CA ASN A 104 1.30 8.62 24.44
C ASN A 104 1.27 9.78 23.45
N GLU A 105 0.51 10.82 23.76
CA GLU A 105 0.30 11.98 22.90
C GLU A 105 0.68 13.28 23.62
N ALA A 106 1.25 14.22 22.86
CA ALA A 106 1.27 15.63 23.24
C ALA A 106 0.78 16.51 22.10
N ALA A 107 -0.23 17.33 22.39
CA ALA A 107 -0.70 18.40 21.53
C ALA A 107 -0.15 19.74 22.06
N ILE A 108 0.76 20.35 21.30
CA ILE A 108 1.43 21.60 21.66
C ILE A 108 0.88 22.73 20.79
N THR A 109 0.26 23.73 21.40
CA THR A 109 -0.17 24.95 20.72
C THR A 109 0.94 25.98 20.80
N PHE A 110 1.45 26.40 19.66
CA PHE A 110 2.43 27.46 19.49
C PHE A 110 1.74 28.77 19.12
N LEU A 111 2.21 29.87 19.71
CA LEU A 111 1.80 31.23 19.38
C LEU A 111 2.96 31.94 18.70
N GLU A 112 2.72 32.44 17.49
CA GLU A 112 3.68 33.30 16.79
C GLU A 112 3.72 34.67 17.48
N LYS A 113 4.93 35.15 17.82
CA LYS A 113 5.18 36.45 18.47
C LYS A 113 5.15 37.64 17.50
N SER A 114 4.62 37.44 16.29
CA SER A 114 4.38 38.51 15.32
C SER A 114 3.13 39.33 15.71
N PRO A 115 2.93 40.54 15.14
CA PRO A 115 1.68 41.29 15.34
C PRO A 115 0.41 40.50 14.97
N ASN A 116 0.52 39.52 14.06
CA ASN A 116 -0.60 38.68 13.66
C ASN A 116 -0.95 37.60 14.69
N GLN A 117 -0.09 37.31 15.68
CA GLN A 117 -0.39 36.39 16.80
C GLN A 117 -1.04 35.06 16.36
N ARG A 118 -0.49 34.47 15.29
CA ARG A 118 -1.06 33.26 14.66
C ARG A 118 -0.80 32.04 15.54
N LEU A 119 -1.74 31.09 15.51
CA LEU A 119 -1.68 29.84 16.24
C LEU A 119 -1.40 28.69 15.28
N LEU A 120 -0.49 27.82 15.68
CA LEU A 120 -0.24 26.52 15.07
C LEU A 120 -0.22 25.47 16.17
N ARG A 121 -0.96 24.37 16.02
CA ARG A 121 -0.88 23.26 16.95
C ARG A 121 -0.16 22.09 16.30
N VAL A 122 0.81 21.49 16.96
CA VAL A 122 1.47 20.26 16.50
C VAL A 122 1.13 19.15 17.48
N VAL A 123 0.60 18.04 16.95
CA VAL A 123 0.22 16.87 17.74
C VAL A 123 1.21 15.76 17.45
N PHE A 124 1.87 15.23 18.49
CA PHE A 124 2.75 14.08 18.42
C PHE A 124 2.09 12.89 19.10
N ARG A 125 2.10 11.72 18.45
CA ARG A 125 1.79 10.41 19.03
C ARG A 125 3.03 9.54 18.99
N VAL A 126 3.38 8.94 20.12
CA VAL A 126 4.56 8.09 20.27
C VAL A 126 4.09 6.69 20.67
N PHE A 127 4.33 5.75 19.76
CA PHE A 127 4.03 4.32 19.88
C PHE A 127 5.30 3.57 20.28
N ASN A 128 5.21 2.27 20.59
CA ASN A 128 6.41 1.47 20.86
C ASN A 128 7.21 1.17 19.58
N ASP A 129 6.56 1.21 18.43
CA ASP A 129 7.08 0.89 17.09
C ASP A 129 7.32 2.13 16.21
N GLY A 130 7.21 3.34 16.77
CA GLY A 130 7.46 4.57 16.03
C GLY A 130 6.84 5.82 16.63
N LEU A 131 6.82 6.88 15.84
CA LEU A 131 6.11 8.11 16.14
C LEU A 131 5.36 8.64 14.92
N ALA A 132 4.37 9.47 15.18
CA ALA A 132 3.67 10.23 14.17
C ALA A 132 3.38 11.64 14.66
N PHE A 133 3.39 12.62 13.75
CA PHE A 133 2.99 13.97 14.08
C PHE A 133 2.24 14.66 12.95
N ARG A 134 1.40 15.63 13.29
CA ARG A 134 0.70 16.47 12.31
C ARG A 134 0.56 17.90 12.81
N SER A 135 0.47 18.82 11.87
CA SER A 135 0.14 20.21 12.15
C SER A 135 -1.36 20.44 12.03
N GLU A 136 -1.92 21.25 12.91
CA GLU A 136 -3.33 21.62 12.93
C GLU A 136 -3.44 23.14 12.93
N PHE A 137 -4.19 23.66 11.97
CA PHE A 137 -4.48 25.09 11.79
C PHE A 137 -5.81 25.41 12.48
N PRO A 138 -5.81 25.87 13.75
CA PRO A 138 -7.05 26.13 14.47
C PRO A 138 -7.77 27.37 13.94
N LYS A 139 -9.07 27.48 14.24
CA LYS A 139 -9.85 28.69 14.02
C LYS A 139 -9.24 29.84 14.82
N GLN A 140 -8.92 30.95 14.15
CA GLN A 140 -8.20 32.08 14.74
C GLN A 140 -8.54 33.42 14.05
N PRO A 141 -8.29 34.58 14.69
CA PRO A 141 -8.70 35.88 14.15
C PRO A 141 -7.93 36.32 12.90
N ASN A 142 -6.62 36.03 12.84
CA ASN A 142 -5.67 36.64 11.90
C ASN A 142 -5.19 35.68 10.79
N MET A 143 -5.86 34.53 10.65
CA MET A 143 -5.68 33.58 9.56
C MET A 143 -7.03 32.84 9.39
N LYS A 144 -7.80 33.21 8.37
CA LYS A 144 -9.20 32.82 8.18
C LYS A 144 -9.48 32.49 6.73
N GLY A 145 -10.54 31.72 6.51
CA GLY A 145 -10.99 31.39 5.17
C GLY A 145 -10.10 30.31 4.55
N GLU A 146 -9.95 30.40 3.24
CA GLU A 146 -9.10 29.52 2.45
C GLU A 146 -7.66 30.05 2.45
N ILE A 147 -6.70 29.14 2.58
CA ILE A 147 -5.26 29.41 2.50
C ILE A 147 -4.64 28.46 1.49
N THR A 148 -3.60 28.93 0.80
CA THR A 148 -2.81 28.11 -0.13
C THR A 148 -1.41 27.92 0.41
N ILE A 149 -1.03 26.67 0.67
CA ILE A 149 0.32 26.25 1.05
C ILE A 149 1.16 26.14 -0.22
N LEU A 150 2.31 26.81 -0.22
CA LEU A 150 3.34 26.71 -1.25
C LEU A 150 4.43 25.71 -0.86
N HIS A 151 4.79 25.68 0.42
CA HIS A 151 5.77 24.74 0.96
C HIS A 151 5.37 24.31 2.38
N GLU A 152 5.53 23.02 2.64
CA GLU A 152 5.63 22.48 3.98
C GLU A 152 7.11 22.14 4.23
N HIS A 153 7.69 22.71 5.28
CA HIS A 153 9.10 22.56 5.65
C HIS A 153 9.23 21.63 6.86
N THR A 154 8.69 20.43 6.74
CA THR A 154 8.87 19.37 7.75
C THR A 154 10.20 18.68 7.49
N GLU A 155 11.14 18.78 8.43
CA GLU A 155 12.47 18.19 8.31
C GLU A 155 12.56 16.83 9.02
N PHE A 156 13.47 16.00 8.54
CA PHE A 156 13.96 14.78 9.19
C PHE A 156 15.48 14.76 9.03
N GLN A 157 16.18 15.40 9.97
CA GLN A 157 17.63 15.41 10.02
C GLN A 157 18.12 14.06 10.55
N LEU A 158 18.65 13.23 9.67
CA LEU A 158 19.11 11.88 10.02
C LEU A 158 20.41 11.94 10.82
N ALA A 159 20.60 10.96 11.70
CA ALA A 159 21.79 10.86 12.54
C ALA A 159 23.03 10.31 11.80
N GLY A 160 22.91 9.91 10.54
CA GLY A 160 24.03 9.47 9.72
C GLY A 160 23.64 9.12 8.28
N ASP A 161 24.63 8.67 7.52
CA ASP A 161 24.48 8.23 6.13
C ASP A 161 24.02 6.75 6.08
N HIS A 162 22.70 6.56 6.06
CA HIS A 162 22.07 5.24 6.17
C HIS A 162 22.04 4.50 4.82
N GLN A 163 21.92 3.17 4.88
CA GLN A 163 21.51 2.40 3.70
C GLN A 163 20.03 2.68 3.44
N VAL A 164 19.63 2.93 2.20
CA VAL A 164 18.28 3.33 1.83
C VAL A 164 17.77 2.46 0.68
N TRP A 165 16.52 2.00 0.79
CA TRP A 165 15.74 1.39 -0.29
C TRP A 165 14.68 2.39 -0.75
N TRP A 166 14.82 2.92 -1.96
CA TRP A 166 14.04 4.08 -2.41
C TRP A 166 13.62 4.03 -3.89
N GLN A 167 12.53 4.72 -4.19
CA GLN A 167 12.10 5.09 -5.54
C GLN A 167 12.19 6.61 -5.70
N PRO A 168 12.45 7.14 -6.91
CA PRO A 168 12.46 8.58 -7.15
C PRO A 168 11.11 9.19 -6.75
N GLY A 169 11.14 10.42 -6.25
CA GLY A 169 9.96 11.22 -5.89
C GLY A 169 9.22 11.67 -7.15
N ASP A 170 8.52 10.73 -7.77
CA ASP A 170 7.75 10.92 -8.98
C ASP A 170 6.31 11.30 -8.63
N TRP A 171 5.82 12.39 -9.22
CA TRP A 171 4.51 12.95 -8.92
C TRP A 171 3.37 12.22 -9.64
N ASP A 172 3.68 11.39 -10.63
CA ASP A 172 2.69 10.71 -11.47
C ASP A 172 2.65 9.19 -11.29
N ILE A 173 3.72 8.55 -10.80
CA ILE A 173 3.77 7.07 -10.82
C ILE A 173 4.62 6.48 -9.69
N TYR A 174 4.31 5.24 -9.30
CA TYR A 174 5.08 4.46 -8.32
C TYR A 174 5.74 3.21 -8.94
N GLU A 175 5.69 3.05 -10.26
CA GLU A 175 6.16 1.86 -11.00
C GLU A 175 7.66 1.84 -11.32
N HIS A 176 8.46 2.59 -10.56
CA HIS A 176 9.91 2.48 -10.60
C HIS A 176 10.38 1.22 -9.89
N LEU A 177 11.52 0.65 -10.30
CA LEU A 177 12.23 -0.30 -9.44
C LEU A 177 12.82 0.44 -8.23
N TYR A 178 12.95 -0.28 -7.11
CA TYR A 178 13.66 0.24 -5.94
C TYR A 178 15.17 0.28 -6.20
N ASN A 179 15.83 1.24 -5.56
CA ASN A 179 17.28 1.40 -5.57
C ASN A 179 17.82 1.21 -4.16
N THR A 180 18.97 0.54 -4.06
CA THR A 180 19.66 0.27 -2.80
C THR A 180 20.97 1.04 -2.79
N THR A 181 21.01 2.18 -2.09
CA THR A 181 22.19 3.06 -2.03
C THR A 181 22.40 3.63 -0.63
N LYS A 182 23.54 4.27 -0.38
CA LYS A 182 23.63 5.21 0.73
C LYS A 182 22.74 6.43 0.47
N LEU A 183 22.35 7.13 1.54
CA LEU A 183 21.58 8.37 1.43
C LEU A 183 22.38 9.43 0.66
N SER A 184 23.68 9.52 0.91
CA SER A 184 24.60 10.44 0.24
C SER A 184 24.73 10.19 -1.27
N GLU A 185 24.31 9.03 -1.77
CA GLU A 185 24.41 8.59 -3.16
C GLU A 185 23.10 8.75 -3.95
N ILE A 186 22.01 9.18 -3.30
CA ILE A 186 20.70 9.32 -3.94
C ILE A 186 20.75 10.37 -5.04
N ASN A 187 20.38 9.95 -6.25
CA ASN A 187 20.21 10.81 -7.43
C ASN A 187 18.92 10.45 -8.18
N ALA A 188 17.79 10.93 -7.70
CA ALA A 188 16.47 10.66 -8.28
C ALA A 188 16.29 11.23 -9.69
N LEU A 189 16.99 12.33 -10.02
CA LEU A 189 16.91 12.97 -11.33
C LEU A 189 17.42 12.06 -12.47
N LYS A 190 18.23 11.04 -12.17
CA LYS A 190 18.68 10.04 -13.14
C LYS A 190 17.53 9.22 -13.75
N TYR A 191 16.39 9.14 -13.06
CA TYR A 191 15.25 8.30 -13.45
C TYR A 191 14.18 9.06 -14.25
N GLN A 192 14.46 10.31 -14.64
CA GLN A 192 13.58 11.09 -15.52
C GLN A 192 13.44 10.43 -16.90
N ASN A 193 12.25 10.50 -17.48
CA ASN A 193 11.94 10.05 -18.85
C ASN A 193 12.22 8.55 -19.10
N HIS A 194 11.91 7.70 -18.11
CA HIS A 194 12.08 6.26 -18.23
C HIS A 194 11.16 5.67 -19.32
N SER A 195 11.73 4.94 -20.28
CA SER A 195 11.01 4.48 -21.49
C SER A 195 9.90 3.47 -21.24
N ASN A 196 9.93 2.75 -20.12
CA ASN A 196 8.89 1.77 -19.75
C ASN A 196 7.67 2.38 -19.05
N LEU A 197 7.66 3.69 -18.74
CA LEU A 197 6.59 4.29 -17.95
C LEU A 197 5.70 5.16 -18.85
N ALA A 198 4.39 4.96 -18.77
CA ALA A 198 3.41 5.71 -19.56
C ALA A 198 3.35 7.20 -19.16
N GLN A 199 3.71 7.52 -17.91
CA GLN A 199 3.82 8.86 -17.36
C GLN A 199 4.93 8.91 -16.30
N THR A 200 5.59 10.06 -16.18
CA THR A 200 6.61 10.31 -15.15
C THR A 200 6.85 11.81 -15.02
N TYR A 201 6.97 12.30 -13.80
CA TYR A 201 7.40 13.66 -13.50
C TYR A 201 8.21 13.70 -12.21
N ILE A 202 9.52 13.83 -12.33
CA ILE A 202 10.47 13.91 -11.21
C ILE A 202 11.08 15.33 -11.21
N PRO A 203 10.56 16.28 -10.43
CA PRO A 203 10.99 17.68 -10.49
C PRO A 203 12.27 17.99 -9.70
N GLY A 204 12.74 17.07 -8.87
CA GLY A 204 13.89 17.30 -7.99
C GLY A 204 14.49 16.02 -7.44
N ASN A 205 15.58 16.17 -6.69
CA ASN A 205 16.19 15.06 -5.96
C ASN A 205 15.36 14.75 -4.71
N ALA A 206 14.25 14.03 -4.91
CA ALA A 206 13.35 13.59 -3.86
C ALA A 206 13.08 12.09 -4.00
N VAL A 207 12.55 11.47 -2.94
CA VAL A 207 12.14 10.06 -2.91
C VAL A 207 10.67 9.93 -2.55
N ASN A 208 10.02 8.91 -3.10
CA ASN A 208 8.66 8.52 -2.72
C ASN A 208 8.66 7.86 -1.33
N THR A 209 7.50 7.83 -0.67
CA THR A 209 7.32 7.12 0.60
C THR A 209 6.30 5.98 0.46
N PRO A 210 6.38 4.88 1.24
CA PRO A 210 7.34 4.61 2.31
C PRO A 210 8.77 4.46 1.78
N VAL A 211 9.71 5.22 2.37
CA VAL A 211 11.15 5.05 2.13
C VAL A 211 11.75 4.43 3.38
N THR A 212 12.49 3.35 3.19
CA THR A 212 12.98 2.52 4.29
C THR A 212 14.50 2.54 4.33
N MET A 213 15.05 2.51 5.53
CA MET A 213 16.48 2.63 5.79
C MET A 213 16.96 1.65 6.83
N LYS A 214 18.25 1.32 6.76
CA LYS A 214 18.98 0.61 7.82
C LYS A 214 20.14 1.48 8.28
N THR A 215 20.16 1.77 9.58
CA THR A 215 21.23 2.58 10.19
C THR A 215 22.49 1.73 10.40
N ALA A 216 23.64 2.38 10.57
CA ALA A 216 24.89 1.68 10.90
C ALA A 216 24.82 0.96 12.26
N ASP A 217 23.94 1.41 13.16
CA ASP A 217 23.66 0.80 14.46
C ASP A 217 22.65 -0.37 14.36
N GLY A 218 22.19 -0.74 13.17
CA GLY A 218 21.30 -1.87 12.92
C GLY A 218 19.81 -1.62 13.22
N LEU A 219 19.39 -0.36 13.37
CA LEU A 219 17.97 -0.01 13.43
C LEU A 219 17.40 0.10 12.02
N TYR A 220 16.14 -0.28 11.86
CA TYR A 220 15.38 -0.06 10.64
C TYR A 220 14.42 1.11 10.85
N LEU A 221 14.39 2.02 9.86
CA LEU A 221 13.56 3.22 9.87
C LEU A 221 12.68 3.21 8.62
N SER A 222 11.41 3.57 8.73
CA SER A 222 10.56 3.84 7.57
C SER A 222 9.84 5.17 7.73
N PHE A 223 9.94 6.03 6.73
CA PHE A 223 9.33 7.35 6.69
C PHE A 223 8.14 7.33 5.74
N HIS A 224 6.98 7.77 6.23
CA HIS A 224 5.76 7.76 5.44
C HIS A 224 4.76 8.82 5.95
N GLU A 225 3.50 8.71 5.52
CA GLU A 225 2.39 9.52 6.01
C GLU A 225 1.13 8.68 6.22
N ALA A 226 0.20 9.18 7.04
CA ALA A 226 -1.07 8.50 7.30
C ALA A 226 -2.25 9.48 7.25
N ASN A 227 -3.42 8.98 6.83
CA ASN A 227 -4.65 9.75 6.66
C ASN A 227 -4.48 10.94 5.69
N LEU A 228 -4.02 10.65 4.47
CA LEU A 228 -3.93 11.64 3.39
C LEU A 228 -5.34 11.98 2.88
N SER A 229 -5.92 13.03 3.45
CA SER A 229 -7.28 13.49 3.17
C SER A 229 -7.29 14.97 2.82
N ASN A 230 -7.72 15.30 1.60
CA ASN A 230 -7.77 16.66 1.07
C ASN A 230 -6.46 17.45 1.27
N TYR A 231 -5.34 16.80 0.96
CA TYR A 231 -3.99 17.35 1.03
C TYR A 231 -3.19 16.71 -0.11
N ALA A 232 -2.05 17.29 -0.48
CA ALA A 232 -1.18 16.69 -1.49
C ALA A 232 -0.32 15.58 -0.91
N GLY A 233 -0.01 14.56 -1.71
CA GLY A 233 0.95 13.53 -1.33
C GLY A 233 2.33 14.13 -1.02
N MET A 234 3.03 13.57 -0.03
CA MET A 234 4.36 13.96 0.37
C MET A 234 5.42 13.08 -0.29
N THR A 235 6.36 13.71 -0.99
CA THR A 235 7.69 13.13 -1.28
C THR A 235 8.71 13.69 -0.27
N LEU A 236 9.92 13.14 -0.23
CA LEU A 236 10.99 13.63 0.65
C LEU A 236 12.17 14.11 -0.18
N LYS A 237 12.37 15.42 -0.25
CA LYS A 237 13.56 16.03 -0.85
C LYS A 237 14.80 15.60 -0.08
N VAL A 238 15.84 15.21 -0.79
CA VAL A 238 17.09 14.69 -0.22
C VAL A 238 18.22 15.71 -0.38
N ASP A 239 18.76 16.15 0.75
CA ASP A 239 20.07 16.80 0.82
C ASP A 239 21.14 15.74 1.16
N THR A 240 21.82 15.29 0.12
CA THR A 240 22.84 14.24 0.19
C THR A 240 24.11 14.66 0.94
N LYS A 241 24.33 15.96 1.16
CA LYS A 241 25.52 16.48 1.84
C LYS A 241 25.32 16.56 3.35
N ASN A 242 24.09 16.86 3.76
CA ASN A 242 23.77 17.12 5.16
C ASN A 242 22.97 15.99 5.82
N ASN A 243 22.65 14.90 5.09
CA ASN A 243 21.77 13.83 5.56
C ASN A 243 20.39 14.33 6.01
N LEU A 244 19.86 15.32 5.29
CA LEU A 244 18.59 15.95 5.60
C LEU A 244 17.53 15.52 4.60
N LEU A 245 16.39 15.08 5.12
CA LEU A 245 15.16 14.94 4.35
C LEU A 245 14.22 16.09 4.69
N THR A 246 13.54 16.63 3.69
CA THR A 246 12.49 17.65 3.88
C THR A 246 11.25 17.26 3.10
N SER A 247 10.07 17.44 3.67
CA SER A 247 8.81 17.24 2.95
C SER A 247 8.77 18.07 1.66
N ASP A 248 8.44 17.44 0.54
CA ASP A 248 8.17 18.11 -0.72
C ASP A 248 6.83 17.61 -1.26
N LEU A 249 5.82 18.45 -1.13
CA LEU A 249 4.44 18.12 -1.49
C LEU A 249 4.29 18.13 -3.01
N VAL A 250 3.49 17.20 -3.53
CA VAL A 250 3.14 17.20 -4.96
C VAL A 250 2.29 18.43 -5.28
N GLY A 251 2.76 19.20 -6.26
CA GLY A 251 2.23 20.52 -6.54
C GLY A 251 1.43 20.62 -7.82
N ARG A 252 1.03 21.85 -8.11
CA ARG A 252 0.45 22.29 -9.38
C ARG A 252 1.46 23.16 -10.13
N ALA A 253 1.22 23.37 -11.42
CA ALA A 253 2.07 24.20 -12.27
C ALA A 253 2.18 25.68 -11.81
N ASP A 254 1.20 26.19 -11.06
CA ASP A 254 1.22 27.54 -10.49
C ASP A 254 1.95 27.63 -9.14
N GLY A 255 2.60 26.55 -8.71
CA GLY A 255 3.35 26.45 -7.46
C GLY A 255 2.51 26.13 -6.23
N ALA A 256 1.18 26.17 -6.32
CA ALA A 256 0.30 25.79 -5.22
C ALA A 256 0.43 24.28 -4.94
N LYS A 257 0.51 23.91 -3.65
CA LYS A 257 0.56 22.50 -3.22
C LYS A 257 -0.75 22.06 -2.60
N VAL A 258 -1.29 22.88 -1.71
CA VAL A 258 -2.53 22.57 -0.99
C VAL A 258 -3.34 23.83 -0.78
N THR A 259 -4.63 23.77 -1.11
CA THR A 259 -5.60 24.82 -0.79
C THR A 259 -6.63 24.27 0.20
N ARG A 260 -6.75 24.92 1.37
CA ARG A 260 -7.62 24.44 2.47
C ARG A 260 -8.29 25.58 3.22
N LYS A 261 -9.52 25.32 3.68
CA LYS A 261 -10.26 26.21 4.58
C LYS A 261 -9.92 25.90 6.05
N ILE A 262 -9.59 26.92 6.83
CA ILE A 262 -9.37 26.82 8.28
C ILE A 262 -10.72 26.59 9.02
N PRO A 263 -10.78 25.67 10.01
CA PRO A 263 -9.69 24.86 10.54
C PRO A 263 -9.46 23.55 9.80
N PHE A 264 -8.20 23.09 9.77
CA PHE A 264 -7.84 21.78 9.22
C PHE A 264 -6.53 21.21 9.80
N PRO A 265 -6.36 19.88 9.82
CA PRO A 265 -5.08 19.22 10.03
C PRO A 265 -4.35 18.89 8.71
N THR A 266 -3.03 18.81 8.76
CA THR A 266 -2.24 18.07 7.77
C THR A 266 -2.47 16.56 7.95
N PRO A 267 -2.13 15.72 6.95
CA PRO A 267 -1.89 14.30 7.19
C PRO A 267 -0.82 14.10 8.27
N TRP A 268 -0.80 12.91 8.88
CA TRP A 268 0.26 12.53 9.80
C TRP A 268 1.55 12.26 9.03
N ARG A 269 2.69 12.67 9.57
CA ARG A 269 4.03 12.28 9.12
C ARG A 269 4.51 11.21 10.08
N THR A 270 5.01 10.10 9.57
CA THR A 270 5.29 8.91 10.36
C THR A 270 6.74 8.50 10.25
N ILE A 271 7.27 7.98 11.35
CA ILE A 271 8.59 7.36 11.44
C ILE A 271 8.40 6.05 12.19
N GLN A 272 8.38 4.93 11.48
CA GLN A 272 8.47 3.61 12.09
C GLN A 272 9.92 3.34 12.48
N ILE A 273 10.13 2.74 13.65
CA ILE A 273 11.46 2.45 14.20
C ILE A 273 11.46 1.03 14.73
N ALA A 274 12.34 0.18 14.19
CA ALA A 274 12.36 -1.24 14.46
C ALA A 274 13.77 -1.79 14.71
N LYS A 275 13.86 -2.89 15.48
CA LYS A 275 15.11 -3.62 15.71
C LYS A 275 15.31 -4.75 14.70
N ARG A 276 14.21 -5.40 14.30
CA ARG A 276 14.17 -6.37 13.20
C ARG A 276 13.41 -5.75 12.02
N ALA A 277 13.81 -6.05 10.80
CA ALA A 277 13.09 -5.60 9.60
C ALA A 277 11.60 -6.01 9.65
N GLY A 278 11.32 -7.24 10.13
CA GLY A 278 9.97 -7.76 10.28
C GLY A 278 9.05 -6.92 11.18
N ASP A 279 9.60 -6.22 12.19
CA ASP A 279 8.78 -5.40 13.09
C ASP A 279 8.18 -4.19 12.34
N LEU A 280 8.76 -3.76 11.21
CA LEU A 280 8.17 -2.74 10.34
C LEU A 280 6.85 -3.22 9.71
N ILE A 281 6.81 -4.47 9.25
CA ILE A 281 5.63 -5.10 8.64
C ILE A 281 4.53 -5.33 9.68
N GLU A 282 4.90 -5.72 10.90
CA GLU A 282 3.95 -6.02 11.97
C GLU A 282 3.31 -4.76 12.57
N SER A 283 3.96 -3.60 12.43
CA SER A 283 3.46 -2.32 12.91
C SER A 283 2.08 -1.97 12.34
N LYS A 284 1.16 -1.54 13.23
CA LYS A 284 -0.20 -1.08 12.87
C LYS A 284 -0.35 0.43 12.91
N MET A 285 0.77 1.16 12.98
CA MET A 285 0.77 2.61 13.19
C MET A 285 0.01 3.36 12.09
N ILE A 286 0.18 2.99 10.82
CA ILE A 286 -0.50 3.65 9.69
C ILE A 286 -2.03 3.56 9.84
N LEU A 287 -2.57 2.37 10.11
CA LEU A 287 -4.01 2.20 10.38
C LEU A 287 -4.47 2.95 11.63
N ASN A 288 -3.71 2.86 12.73
CA ASN A 288 -4.05 3.49 14.01
C ASN A 288 -4.19 5.03 13.95
N LEU A 289 -3.59 5.66 12.93
CA LEU A 289 -3.64 7.09 12.67
C LEU A 289 -4.81 7.56 11.78
N ASN A 290 -5.58 6.62 11.24
CA ASN A 290 -6.79 6.90 10.46
C ASN A 290 -8.03 6.92 11.34
N GLU A 291 -9.10 7.56 10.86
CA GLU A 291 -10.37 7.58 11.57
C GLU A 291 -11.03 6.19 11.56
N PRO A 292 -11.92 5.89 12.52
CA PRO A 292 -12.71 4.66 12.48
C PRO A 292 -13.60 4.55 11.22
N ASN A 293 -14.03 3.33 10.92
CA ASN A 293 -14.93 3.03 9.79
C ASN A 293 -16.17 3.95 9.77
N VAL A 294 -16.34 4.70 8.68
CA VAL A 294 -17.49 5.59 8.42
C VAL A 294 -18.49 5.02 7.41
N VAL A 295 -18.14 3.91 6.74
CA VAL A 295 -19.01 3.22 5.78
C VAL A 295 -20.10 2.40 6.50
N GLY A 296 -19.81 1.93 7.71
CA GLY A 296 -20.71 1.08 8.49
C GLY A 296 -20.55 -0.39 8.10
N ASP A 297 -21.67 -1.07 7.82
CA ASP A 297 -21.64 -2.48 7.43
C ASP A 297 -20.99 -2.66 6.04
N VAL A 298 -19.99 -3.54 5.99
CA VAL A 298 -19.24 -3.91 4.78
C VAL A 298 -19.37 -5.39 4.43
N SER A 299 -20.36 -6.09 5.02
CA SER A 299 -20.63 -7.53 4.77
C SER A 299 -20.97 -7.89 3.32
N TRP A 300 -21.27 -6.88 2.50
CA TRP A 300 -21.54 -7.00 1.07
C TRP A 300 -20.27 -7.23 0.24
N PHE A 301 -19.08 -6.96 0.79
CA PHE A 301 -17.81 -7.37 0.21
C PHE A 301 -17.20 -8.48 1.07
N LYS A 302 -16.63 -9.49 0.39
CA LYS A 302 -15.86 -10.54 1.03
C LYS A 302 -14.46 -10.53 0.42
N PRO A 303 -13.39 -10.58 1.25
CA PRO A 303 -12.06 -10.88 0.74
C PRO A 303 -12.11 -12.11 -0.18
N THR A 304 -11.48 -12.01 -1.33
CA THR A 304 -11.72 -12.94 -2.44
C THR A 304 -10.44 -13.28 -3.21
N LYS A 305 -10.38 -14.50 -3.75
CA LYS A 305 -9.47 -14.81 -4.85
C LYS A 305 -10.20 -14.61 -6.17
N TYR A 306 -9.54 -14.02 -7.15
CA TYR A 306 -10.13 -13.79 -8.47
C TYR A 306 -9.20 -14.21 -9.60
N THR A 307 -9.73 -14.54 -10.77
CA THR A 307 -8.96 -14.67 -12.02
C THR A 307 -9.43 -13.60 -13.00
N GLY A 308 -8.91 -13.54 -14.22
CA GLY A 308 -9.46 -12.58 -15.17
C GLY A 308 -8.98 -12.67 -16.60
N ILE A 309 -9.80 -12.12 -17.48
CA ILE A 309 -9.39 -11.74 -18.84
C ILE A 309 -8.55 -10.47 -18.67
N TRP A 310 -7.24 -10.67 -18.54
CA TRP A 310 -6.25 -9.64 -18.21
C TRP A 310 -4.88 -9.99 -18.79
N TRP A 311 -4.30 -11.09 -18.33
CA TRP A 311 -2.94 -11.50 -18.69
C TRP A 311 -2.77 -11.74 -20.20
N ASP A 312 -3.82 -12.19 -20.87
CA ASP A 312 -3.84 -12.36 -22.32
C ASP A 312 -3.42 -11.10 -23.09
N MET A 313 -3.82 -9.93 -22.62
CA MET A 313 -3.50 -8.66 -23.28
C MET A 313 -2.04 -8.28 -23.04
N HIS A 314 -1.54 -8.45 -21.80
CA HIS A 314 -0.13 -8.18 -21.47
C HIS A 314 0.83 -9.09 -22.22
N ILE A 315 0.50 -10.38 -22.38
CA ILE A 315 1.33 -11.33 -23.14
C ILE A 315 1.03 -11.32 -24.64
N GLY A 316 0.03 -10.56 -25.09
CA GLY A 316 -0.29 -10.36 -26.51
C GLY A 316 -1.03 -11.52 -27.19
N THR A 317 -1.63 -12.44 -26.45
CA THR A 317 -2.50 -13.49 -27.01
C THR A 317 -3.85 -12.93 -27.43
N LYS A 318 -4.33 -11.87 -26.76
CA LYS A 318 -5.59 -11.15 -27.07
C LYS A 318 -5.37 -9.63 -27.06
N SER A 319 -6.43 -8.86 -27.27
CA SER A 319 -6.46 -7.39 -27.17
C SER A 319 -7.64 -6.92 -26.32
N TRP A 320 -7.53 -5.71 -25.77
CA TRP A 320 -8.66 -5.05 -25.12
C TRP A 320 -9.72 -4.58 -26.12
N ASP A 321 -9.32 -4.15 -27.32
CA ASP A 321 -10.23 -3.64 -28.34
C ASP A 321 -10.79 -4.75 -29.24
N MET A 322 -11.96 -4.48 -29.84
CA MET A 322 -12.59 -5.38 -30.80
C MET A 322 -11.98 -5.26 -32.21
N ALA A 323 -11.52 -4.06 -32.58
CA ALA A 323 -11.04 -3.74 -33.92
C ALA A 323 -9.81 -4.56 -34.37
N SER A 324 -8.97 -5.02 -33.43
CA SER A 324 -7.80 -5.84 -33.72
C SER A 324 -8.14 -7.25 -34.23
N GLY A 325 -9.39 -7.70 -34.06
CA GLY A 325 -9.83 -9.06 -34.38
C GLY A 325 -9.36 -10.13 -33.37
N ARG A 326 -8.72 -9.75 -32.26
CA ARG A 326 -8.25 -10.65 -31.19
C ARG A 326 -8.86 -10.32 -29.83
N HIS A 327 -10.08 -9.81 -29.82
CA HIS A 327 -10.75 -9.31 -28.63
C HIS A 327 -10.76 -10.32 -27.47
N GLY A 328 -10.35 -9.86 -26.29
CA GLY A 328 -10.32 -10.61 -25.05
C GLY A 328 -11.70 -10.86 -24.46
N ALA A 329 -12.44 -9.78 -24.22
CA ALA A 329 -13.69 -9.79 -23.48
C ALA A 329 -14.86 -10.23 -24.36
N THR A 330 -14.89 -11.51 -24.74
CA THR A 330 -16.06 -12.10 -25.39
C THR A 330 -16.93 -12.83 -24.38
N THR A 331 -18.24 -12.90 -24.64
CA THR A 331 -19.19 -13.66 -23.80
C THR A 331 -18.75 -15.11 -23.62
N GLN A 332 -18.24 -15.73 -24.69
CA GLN A 332 -17.78 -17.11 -24.64
C GLN A 332 -16.57 -17.26 -23.71
N TYR A 333 -15.53 -16.44 -23.91
CA TYR A 333 -14.32 -16.58 -23.12
C TYR A 333 -14.53 -16.22 -21.65
N ALA A 334 -15.38 -15.23 -21.35
CA ALA A 334 -15.76 -14.92 -19.99
C ALA A 334 -16.43 -16.11 -19.27
N LYS A 335 -17.29 -16.87 -19.97
CA LYS A 335 -17.87 -18.10 -19.43
C LYS A 335 -16.83 -19.19 -19.17
N GLU A 336 -15.85 -19.35 -20.06
CA GLU A 336 -14.74 -20.29 -19.87
C GLU A 336 -13.89 -19.93 -18.64
N MET A 337 -13.66 -18.63 -18.40
CA MET A 337 -12.97 -18.14 -17.20
C MET A 337 -13.80 -18.33 -15.93
N ILE A 338 -15.12 -18.13 -16.00
CA ILE A 338 -16.05 -18.42 -14.89
C ILE A 338 -16.06 -19.91 -14.56
N ASP A 339 -16.08 -20.79 -15.57
CA ASP A 339 -16.00 -22.24 -15.33
C ASP A 339 -14.66 -22.62 -14.69
N PHE A 340 -13.55 -22.06 -15.16
CA PHE A 340 -12.24 -22.25 -14.51
C PHE A 340 -12.24 -21.76 -13.06
N ALA A 341 -12.85 -20.60 -12.77
CA ALA A 341 -12.91 -20.07 -11.42
C ALA A 341 -13.70 -20.99 -10.48
N ALA A 342 -14.89 -21.42 -10.92
CA ALA A 342 -15.75 -22.35 -10.18
C ALA A 342 -15.09 -23.72 -9.91
N GLU A 343 -14.33 -24.23 -10.88
CA GLU A 343 -13.56 -25.48 -10.76
C GLU A 343 -12.42 -25.40 -9.73
N ASN A 344 -11.99 -24.20 -9.34
CA ASN A 344 -10.73 -23.99 -8.59
C ASN A 344 -10.89 -23.15 -7.32
N ASN A 345 -12.10 -23.02 -6.76
CA ASN A 345 -12.34 -22.27 -5.52
C ASN A 345 -11.84 -20.81 -5.62
N ILE A 346 -12.11 -20.19 -6.76
CA ILE A 346 -11.85 -18.79 -7.07
C ILE A 346 -13.21 -18.12 -7.18
N ASP A 347 -13.47 -17.10 -6.35
CA ASP A 347 -14.84 -16.59 -6.18
C ASP A 347 -15.22 -15.52 -7.20
N ALA A 348 -14.27 -14.98 -7.97
CA ALA A 348 -14.56 -13.90 -8.90
C ALA A 348 -13.73 -13.90 -10.20
N VAL A 349 -14.27 -13.23 -11.22
CA VAL A 349 -13.61 -13.01 -12.52
C VAL A 349 -13.59 -11.52 -12.87
N LEU A 350 -12.40 -10.97 -13.11
CA LEU A 350 -12.20 -9.66 -13.74
C LEU A 350 -12.30 -9.80 -15.27
N VAL A 351 -12.93 -8.83 -15.93
CA VAL A 351 -12.93 -8.75 -17.39
C VAL A 351 -12.55 -7.33 -17.81
N GLU A 352 -11.34 -7.17 -18.35
CA GLU A 352 -10.94 -5.92 -19.01
C GLU A 352 -11.24 -5.98 -20.50
N GLY A 353 -11.44 -4.81 -21.13
CA GLY A 353 -11.81 -4.73 -22.55
C GLY A 353 -13.32 -4.87 -22.80
N TRP A 354 -14.15 -5.00 -21.76
CA TRP A 354 -15.57 -5.31 -21.93
C TRP A 354 -16.40 -4.18 -22.57
N ASN A 355 -16.04 -2.93 -22.33
CA ASN A 355 -16.77 -1.72 -22.73
C ASN A 355 -16.19 -1.06 -23.97
N THR A 356 -16.99 -0.34 -24.76
CA THR A 356 -16.49 0.37 -25.96
C THR A 356 -15.48 1.48 -25.62
N GLY A 357 -14.47 1.68 -26.46
CA GLY A 357 -13.51 2.81 -26.37
C GLY A 357 -12.03 2.38 -26.43
N TRP A 358 -11.74 1.10 -26.30
CA TRP A 358 -10.38 0.57 -26.19
C TRP A 358 -9.51 0.76 -27.44
N GLU A 359 -10.10 1.02 -28.61
CA GLU A 359 -9.35 1.36 -29.82
C GLU A 359 -8.49 2.63 -29.64
N HIS A 360 -8.90 3.52 -28.73
CA HIS A 360 -8.27 4.81 -28.47
C HIS A 360 -8.10 5.07 -26.97
N TRP A 361 -7.63 4.07 -26.22
CA TRP A 361 -7.47 4.23 -24.76
C TRP A 361 -6.21 5.00 -24.35
N ILE A 362 -5.09 4.91 -25.07
CA ILE A 362 -3.83 5.62 -24.73
C ILE A 362 -3.13 6.19 -25.98
N GLY A 363 -2.12 7.05 -25.75
CA GLY A 363 -1.18 7.49 -26.78
C GLY A 363 -1.43 8.87 -27.41
N PHE A 364 -2.41 9.64 -26.93
CA PHE A 364 -2.76 10.99 -27.42
C PHE A 364 -3.25 11.91 -26.29
N GLU A 365 -3.24 13.23 -26.48
CA GLU A 365 -3.40 14.22 -25.38
C GLU A 365 -4.84 14.34 -24.83
N ASP A 366 -5.87 14.38 -25.69
CA ASP A 366 -7.26 14.57 -25.28
C ASP A 366 -8.02 13.25 -25.18
N ARG A 367 -8.16 12.72 -23.97
CA ARG A 367 -8.80 11.42 -23.69
C ARG A 367 -10.14 11.56 -22.95
N GLU A 368 -10.71 12.77 -22.88
CA GLU A 368 -12.03 12.97 -22.28
C GLU A 368 -13.10 12.28 -23.16
N GLY A 369 -14.05 11.59 -22.53
CA GLY A 369 -15.13 10.88 -23.22
C GLY A 369 -14.75 9.58 -23.95
N VAL A 370 -13.54 9.04 -23.77
CA VAL A 370 -13.12 7.74 -24.35
C VAL A 370 -13.99 6.58 -23.86
N PHE A 371 -14.39 6.62 -22.57
CA PHE A 371 -15.18 5.58 -21.94
C PHE A 371 -16.46 6.14 -21.31
N ASP A 372 -17.57 5.40 -21.48
CA ASP A 372 -18.85 5.68 -20.82
C ASP A 372 -19.15 4.79 -19.60
N PHE A 373 -18.31 3.76 -19.39
CA PHE A 373 -18.38 2.80 -18.30
C PHE A 373 -19.69 1.98 -18.23
N ILE A 374 -20.52 1.98 -19.28
CA ILE A 374 -21.81 1.28 -19.30
C ILE A 374 -22.09 0.50 -20.58
N THR A 375 -21.47 0.85 -21.71
CA THR A 375 -21.77 0.24 -23.01
C THR A 375 -20.78 -0.88 -23.30
N PRO A 376 -21.22 -2.16 -23.32
CA PRO A 376 -20.36 -3.27 -23.70
C PRO A 376 -20.10 -3.33 -25.21
N TYR A 377 -19.02 -3.99 -25.64
CA TYR A 377 -18.85 -4.37 -27.05
C TYR A 377 -19.93 -5.38 -27.51
N PRO A 378 -20.23 -5.44 -28.83
CA PRO A 378 -21.27 -6.34 -29.37
C PRO A 378 -21.07 -7.84 -29.09
N ASP A 379 -19.83 -8.29 -28.88
CA ASP A 379 -19.49 -9.68 -28.59
C ASP A 379 -19.44 -9.99 -27.07
N TYR A 380 -19.72 -8.99 -26.22
CA TYR A 380 -19.78 -9.11 -24.76
C TYR A 380 -21.18 -8.79 -24.20
N ASP A 381 -21.94 -9.81 -23.85
CA ASP A 381 -23.23 -9.66 -23.19
C ASP A 381 -23.04 -9.63 -21.67
N LEU A 382 -22.86 -8.42 -21.12
CA LEU A 382 -22.59 -8.19 -19.70
C LEU A 382 -23.65 -8.87 -18.79
N GLU A 383 -24.94 -8.71 -19.09
CA GLU A 383 -26.00 -9.26 -18.25
C GLU A 383 -25.99 -10.79 -18.26
N LYS A 384 -25.74 -11.41 -19.42
CA LYS A 384 -25.62 -12.86 -19.56
C LYS A 384 -24.36 -13.41 -18.88
N VAL A 385 -23.23 -12.69 -18.92
CA VAL A 385 -22.01 -13.08 -18.21
C VAL A 385 -22.23 -13.02 -16.71
N VAL A 386 -22.82 -11.93 -16.18
CA VAL A 386 -23.16 -11.81 -14.76
C VAL A 386 -24.14 -12.90 -14.33
N ALA A 387 -25.18 -13.17 -15.12
CA ALA A 387 -26.14 -14.24 -14.81
C ALA A 387 -25.48 -15.62 -14.79
N TYR A 388 -24.54 -15.88 -15.71
CA TYR A 388 -23.79 -17.14 -15.74
C TYR A 388 -22.85 -17.28 -14.54
N GLY A 389 -22.13 -16.21 -14.17
CA GLY A 389 -21.30 -16.16 -12.97
C GLY A 389 -22.10 -16.52 -11.72
N LYS A 390 -23.26 -15.88 -11.51
CA LYS A 390 -24.18 -16.19 -10.41
C LYS A 390 -24.63 -17.65 -10.40
N SER A 391 -24.92 -18.25 -11.56
CA SER A 391 -25.29 -19.67 -11.67
C SER A 391 -24.16 -20.63 -11.27
N LYS A 392 -22.92 -20.14 -11.25
CA LYS A 392 -21.71 -20.87 -10.87
C LYS A 392 -21.14 -20.44 -9.52
N ASN A 393 -21.83 -19.55 -8.79
CA ASN A 393 -21.33 -18.92 -7.57
C ASN A 393 -19.96 -18.23 -7.76
N VAL A 394 -19.82 -17.54 -8.89
CA VAL A 394 -18.64 -16.73 -9.24
C VAL A 394 -19.10 -15.31 -9.53
N ASP A 395 -18.61 -14.35 -8.76
CA ASP A 395 -18.90 -12.93 -8.93
C ASP A 395 -18.11 -12.35 -10.12
N LEU A 396 -18.65 -11.28 -10.71
CA LEU A 396 -17.90 -10.49 -11.67
C LEU A 396 -17.22 -9.33 -10.93
N ILE A 397 -16.01 -8.96 -11.35
CA ILE A 397 -15.34 -7.72 -10.98
C ILE A 397 -15.41 -6.79 -12.18
N MET A 398 -15.97 -5.59 -11.99
CA MET A 398 -16.05 -4.58 -13.03
C MET A 398 -14.67 -3.98 -13.31
N HIS A 399 -14.45 -3.47 -14.52
CA HIS A 399 -13.26 -2.70 -14.87
C HIS A 399 -13.63 -1.30 -15.37
N HIS A 400 -13.06 -0.26 -14.75
CA HIS A 400 -13.17 1.14 -15.16
C HIS A 400 -11.77 1.75 -15.37
N GLU A 401 -11.14 1.46 -16.52
CA GLU A 401 -10.00 2.25 -16.99
C GLU A 401 -10.47 3.65 -17.38
N THR A 402 -9.78 4.69 -16.92
CA THR A 402 -10.17 6.08 -17.15
C THR A 402 -9.30 6.78 -18.17
N SER A 403 -8.17 6.18 -18.56
CA SER A 403 -7.14 6.79 -19.40
C SER A 403 -6.67 8.15 -18.88
N ALA A 404 -6.59 8.25 -17.55
CA ALA A 404 -6.28 9.47 -16.81
C ALA A 404 -7.23 10.65 -17.13
N ALA A 405 -8.52 10.37 -17.39
CA ALA A 405 -9.60 11.36 -17.59
C ALA A 405 -10.62 11.38 -16.42
N PRO A 406 -10.19 11.79 -15.21
CA PRO A 406 -11.00 11.75 -13.98
C PRO A 406 -12.28 12.59 -14.02
N ARG A 407 -12.33 13.68 -14.80
CA ARG A 407 -13.56 14.51 -14.91
C ARG A 407 -14.67 13.77 -15.66
N THR A 408 -14.34 13.14 -16.77
CA THR A 408 -15.25 12.22 -17.49
C THR A 408 -15.74 11.11 -16.57
N TYR A 409 -14.85 10.50 -15.78
CA TYR A 409 -15.25 9.43 -14.86
C TYR A 409 -16.16 9.95 -13.73
N GLU A 410 -15.82 11.07 -13.10
CA GLU A 410 -16.64 11.68 -12.03
C GLU A 410 -18.06 12.00 -12.47
N ALA A 411 -18.25 12.47 -13.71
CA ALA A 411 -19.57 12.77 -14.26
C ALA A 411 -20.44 11.52 -14.43
N GLN A 412 -19.83 10.33 -14.44
CA GLN A 412 -20.47 9.06 -14.76
C GLN A 412 -20.51 8.07 -13.60
N LEU A 413 -19.91 8.39 -12.43
CA LEU A 413 -19.83 7.49 -11.28
C LEU A 413 -21.20 6.93 -10.85
N ASP A 414 -22.20 7.79 -10.66
CA ASP A 414 -23.53 7.35 -10.23
C ASP A 414 -24.17 6.41 -11.25
N THR A 415 -24.02 6.67 -12.54
CA THR A 415 -24.54 5.84 -13.62
C THR A 415 -23.85 4.47 -13.66
N ALA A 416 -22.51 4.46 -13.64
CA ALA A 416 -21.71 3.26 -13.68
C ALA A 416 -21.91 2.38 -12.44
N PHE A 417 -21.92 2.98 -11.25
CA PHE A 417 -22.17 2.25 -10.00
C PHE A 417 -23.63 1.82 -9.83
N SER A 418 -24.59 2.55 -10.39
CA SER A 418 -25.99 2.09 -10.47
C SER A 418 -26.13 0.85 -11.35
N LEU A 419 -25.42 0.78 -12.48
CA LEU A 419 -25.36 -0.41 -13.34
C LEU A 419 -24.82 -1.61 -12.55
N MET A 420 -23.66 -1.44 -11.90
CA MET A 420 -23.06 -2.48 -11.06
C MET A 420 -24.01 -2.94 -9.96
N LYS A 421 -24.63 -2.01 -9.24
CA LYS A 421 -25.61 -2.31 -8.19
C LYS A 421 -26.79 -3.13 -8.72
N ARG A 422 -27.37 -2.72 -9.86
CA ARG A 422 -28.50 -3.41 -10.50
C ARG A 422 -28.13 -4.84 -10.88
N LEU A 423 -26.92 -5.04 -11.37
CA LEU A 423 -26.41 -6.35 -11.75
C LEU A 423 -25.91 -7.17 -10.56
N GLY A 424 -25.80 -6.60 -9.36
CA GLY A 424 -25.27 -7.27 -8.17
C GLY A 424 -23.76 -7.49 -8.24
N ILE A 425 -23.03 -6.55 -8.86
CA ILE A 425 -21.58 -6.52 -8.92
C ILE A 425 -21.07 -5.65 -7.76
N HIS A 426 -20.20 -6.22 -6.93
CA HIS A 426 -19.76 -5.61 -5.67
C HIS A 426 -18.29 -5.19 -5.62
N ALA A 427 -17.54 -5.34 -6.71
CA ALA A 427 -16.14 -4.92 -6.81
C ALA A 427 -15.83 -4.31 -8.18
N VAL A 428 -14.92 -3.33 -8.19
CA VAL A 428 -14.38 -2.69 -9.41
C VAL A 428 -12.87 -2.52 -9.30
N LYS A 429 -12.16 -2.85 -10.38
CA LYS A 429 -10.80 -2.37 -10.65
C LYS A 429 -10.90 -1.05 -11.43
N THR A 430 -10.29 0.02 -10.93
CA THR A 430 -10.17 1.31 -11.63
C THR A 430 -8.74 1.53 -12.08
N GLY A 431 -8.52 2.15 -13.24
CA GLY A 431 -7.19 2.50 -13.76
C GLY A 431 -7.10 3.96 -14.21
N TYR A 432 -5.90 4.53 -14.16
CA TYR A 432 -5.61 5.94 -14.48
C TYR A 432 -4.37 6.06 -15.37
N VAL A 433 -4.23 5.20 -16.38
CA VAL A 433 -3.04 5.19 -17.24
C VAL A 433 -2.93 6.48 -18.06
N GLY A 434 -1.75 7.11 -18.04
CA GLY A 434 -1.41 8.30 -18.82
C GLY A 434 -1.27 9.56 -17.96
N LYS A 435 -1.08 10.72 -18.59
CA LYS A 435 -0.98 12.01 -17.87
C LYS A 435 -2.35 12.53 -17.46
N ILE A 436 -2.51 13.05 -16.25
CA ILE A 436 -3.81 13.56 -15.78
C ILE A 436 -4.37 14.66 -16.70
N ILE A 437 -5.67 14.55 -16.98
CA ILE A 437 -6.49 15.60 -17.58
C ILE A 437 -7.45 16.13 -16.48
N PRO A 438 -7.42 17.43 -16.12
CA PRO A 438 -6.79 18.55 -16.82
C PRO A 438 -5.26 18.59 -16.68
N LYS A 439 -4.62 19.11 -17.73
CA LYS A 439 -3.19 19.38 -17.77
C LYS A 439 -2.75 20.25 -16.58
N GLY A 440 -1.66 19.85 -15.93
CA GLY A 440 -1.07 20.56 -14.79
C GLY A 440 -1.44 19.97 -13.43
N GLU A 441 -2.35 19.01 -13.39
CA GLU A 441 -2.53 18.10 -12.26
C GLU A 441 -1.63 16.86 -12.41
N TYR A 442 -1.40 16.19 -11.28
CA TYR A 442 -0.59 14.98 -11.17
C TYR A 442 -1.33 13.94 -10.32
N HIS A 443 -1.03 12.65 -10.51
CA HIS A 443 -1.69 11.55 -9.78
C HIS A 443 -1.64 11.73 -8.26
N HIS A 444 -0.56 12.31 -7.76
CA HIS A 444 -0.32 12.40 -6.31
C HIS A 444 -0.64 13.79 -5.73
N GLY A 445 -1.13 14.73 -6.56
CA GLY A 445 -1.51 16.07 -6.14
C GLY A 445 -2.84 16.11 -5.38
N GLN A 446 -3.11 17.22 -4.67
CA GLN A 446 -4.33 17.36 -3.86
C GLN A 446 -5.62 17.10 -4.65
N TRP A 447 -5.66 17.54 -5.92
CA TRP A 447 -6.84 17.38 -6.78
C TRP A 447 -7.16 15.90 -7.03
N MET A 448 -6.16 15.09 -7.40
CA MET A 448 -6.34 13.64 -7.59
C MET A 448 -6.58 12.89 -6.27
N VAL A 449 -5.94 13.29 -5.16
CA VAL A 449 -6.28 12.73 -3.83
C VAL A 449 -7.77 12.90 -3.52
N ASN A 450 -8.35 14.05 -3.84
CA ASN A 450 -9.78 14.30 -3.69
C ASN A 450 -10.63 13.47 -4.68
N HIS A 451 -10.16 13.30 -5.91
CA HIS A 451 -10.80 12.42 -6.90
C HIS A 451 -10.91 10.98 -6.38
N TYR A 452 -9.79 10.37 -5.96
CA TYR A 452 -9.79 9.01 -5.42
C TYR A 452 -10.74 8.87 -4.23
N ARG A 453 -10.72 9.83 -3.29
CA ARG A 453 -11.66 9.86 -2.16
C ARG A 453 -13.12 9.91 -2.63
N LYS A 454 -13.43 10.73 -3.63
CA LYS A 454 -14.79 10.84 -4.18
C LYS A 454 -15.26 9.53 -4.82
N VAL A 455 -14.38 8.83 -5.55
CA VAL A 455 -14.68 7.50 -6.12
C VAL A 455 -14.98 6.50 -4.99
N THR A 456 -14.10 6.40 -3.98
CA THR A 456 -14.29 5.52 -2.81
C THR A 456 -15.61 5.81 -2.08
N GLU A 457 -15.90 7.08 -1.79
CA GLU A 457 -17.12 7.50 -1.09
C GLU A 457 -18.39 7.22 -1.89
N THR A 458 -18.33 7.43 -3.21
CA THR A 458 -19.48 7.19 -4.08
C THR A 458 -19.71 5.69 -4.23
N ALA A 459 -18.66 4.88 -4.45
CA ALA A 459 -18.74 3.43 -4.50
C ALA A 459 -19.34 2.83 -3.23
N ALA A 460 -18.99 3.35 -2.04
CA ALA A 460 -19.55 2.91 -0.77
C ALA A 460 -21.08 3.05 -0.70
N LYS A 461 -21.66 4.12 -1.27
CA LYS A 461 -23.13 4.33 -1.34
C LYS A 461 -23.84 3.22 -2.14
N TYR A 462 -23.14 2.65 -3.11
CA TYR A 462 -23.64 1.56 -3.94
C TYR A 462 -23.19 0.17 -3.45
N GLN A 463 -22.52 0.08 -2.30
CA GLN A 463 -21.96 -1.18 -1.78
C GLN A 463 -21.00 -1.82 -2.79
N ILE A 464 -20.02 -1.03 -3.24
CA ILE A 464 -18.97 -1.42 -4.18
C ILE A 464 -17.60 -1.23 -3.55
N ALA A 465 -16.78 -2.27 -3.62
CA ALA A 465 -15.38 -2.28 -3.22
C ALA A 465 -14.51 -1.85 -4.40
N VAL A 466 -13.43 -1.13 -4.12
CA VAL A 466 -12.58 -0.48 -5.11
C VAL A 466 -11.15 -0.99 -4.97
N ASN A 467 -10.63 -1.54 -6.06
CA ASN A 467 -9.23 -1.81 -6.32
C ASN A 467 -8.69 -0.72 -7.26
N ILE A 468 -7.65 0.02 -6.86
CA ILE A 468 -7.18 1.21 -7.58
C ILE A 468 -5.79 0.96 -8.20
N HIS A 469 -5.69 0.96 -9.53
CA HIS A 469 -4.43 1.01 -10.29
C HIS A 469 -4.06 2.47 -10.62
N GLU A 470 -2.78 2.73 -10.92
CA GLU A 470 -2.14 4.07 -10.93
C GLU A 470 -2.57 4.99 -9.77
N PRO A 471 -2.60 4.50 -8.52
CA PRO A 471 -3.30 5.18 -7.43
C PRO A 471 -2.45 6.29 -6.80
N ILE A 472 -3.05 7.08 -5.91
CA ILE A 472 -2.28 7.62 -4.78
C ILE A 472 -1.81 6.45 -3.89
N LYS A 473 -0.59 6.51 -3.34
CA LYS A 473 -0.10 5.54 -2.36
C LYS A 473 -1.06 5.36 -1.18
N ASP A 474 -1.07 4.17 -0.59
CA ASP A 474 -1.88 3.92 0.61
C ASP A 474 -1.37 4.77 1.79
N THR A 475 -2.29 5.17 2.66
CA THR A 475 -1.98 5.91 3.90
C THR A 475 -2.88 5.44 5.06
N GLY A 476 -3.43 4.22 4.97
CA GLY A 476 -4.28 3.56 5.97
C GLY A 476 -5.76 3.90 5.88
N ILE A 477 -6.18 4.58 4.81
CA ILE A 477 -7.55 5.04 4.58
C ILE A 477 -8.58 3.91 4.62
N ARG A 478 -8.16 2.68 4.29
CA ARG A 478 -9.00 1.46 4.39
C ARG A 478 -9.61 1.24 5.78
N ARG A 479 -9.07 1.84 6.84
CA ARG A 479 -9.71 1.84 8.17
C ARG A 479 -10.99 2.67 8.17
N SER A 480 -10.95 3.87 7.62
CA SER A 480 -12.09 4.79 7.51
C SER A 480 -13.08 4.30 6.44
N TYR A 481 -12.56 3.80 5.32
CA TYR A 481 -13.32 3.32 4.17
C TYR A 481 -12.92 1.89 3.82
N PRO A 482 -13.47 0.86 4.49
CA PRO A 482 -13.10 -0.54 4.24
C PRO A 482 -13.58 -1.09 2.90
N ASN A 483 -14.20 -0.26 2.05
CA ASN A 483 -14.43 -0.60 0.66
C ASN A 483 -13.25 -0.22 -0.26
N GLU A 484 -12.25 0.52 0.22
CA GLU A 484 -10.98 0.74 -0.49
C GLU A 484 -10.05 -0.45 -0.17
N ILE A 485 -10.21 -1.54 -0.93
CA ILE A 485 -9.77 -2.87 -0.53
C ILE A 485 -8.29 -3.13 -0.82
N THR A 486 -7.81 -2.64 -1.97
CA THR A 486 -6.42 -2.80 -2.37
C THR A 486 -6.09 -1.79 -3.47
N ARG A 487 -4.81 -1.69 -3.82
CA ARG A 487 -4.31 -0.84 -4.89
C ARG A 487 -3.01 -1.41 -5.43
N GLU A 488 -2.63 -1.03 -6.64
CA GLU A 488 -1.31 -1.38 -7.18
C GLU A 488 -0.25 -0.43 -6.58
N GLY A 489 0.11 0.66 -7.28
CA GLY A 489 1.03 1.68 -6.75
C GLY A 489 2.44 1.13 -6.51
N LEU A 490 2.89 0.23 -7.38
CA LEU A 490 4.28 -0.20 -7.55
C LEU A 490 4.43 -0.79 -8.95
N ARG A 491 5.65 -1.18 -9.30
CA ARG A 491 5.89 -2.01 -10.48
C ARG A 491 5.34 -3.43 -10.29
N GLY A 492 4.16 -3.71 -10.84
CA GLY A 492 3.41 -4.96 -10.65
C GLY A 492 3.89 -6.14 -11.49
N GLN A 493 3.15 -7.25 -11.48
CA GLN A 493 3.43 -8.44 -12.28
C GLN A 493 3.39 -8.15 -13.80
N GLU A 494 2.58 -7.18 -14.24
CA GLU A 494 2.47 -6.79 -15.65
C GLU A 494 3.80 -6.40 -16.27
N PHE A 495 4.69 -5.73 -15.54
CA PHE A 495 6.02 -5.36 -16.04
C PHE A 495 6.88 -6.57 -16.40
N ASN A 496 6.60 -7.75 -15.84
CA ASN A 496 7.29 -8.98 -16.23
C ASN A 496 6.96 -9.40 -17.67
N ALA A 497 5.89 -8.89 -18.29
CA ALA A 497 5.47 -9.28 -19.63
C ALA A 497 5.99 -8.37 -20.76
N TRP A 498 6.40 -7.13 -20.47
CA TRP A 498 6.67 -6.16 -21.53
C TRP A 498 7.75 -5.11 -21.21
N ALA A 499 8.27 -5.04 -19.98
CA ALA A 499 9.30 -4.07 -19.66
C ALA A 499 10.59 -4.34 -20.45
N SER A 500 11.22 -3.30 -21.00
CA SER A 500 12.41 -3.44 -21.86
C SER A 500 13.66 -3.98 -21.15
N ASP A 501 13.67 -4.01 -19.81
CA ASP A 501 14.72 -4.58 -18.97
C ASP A 501 14.50 -6.07 -18.65
N GLY A 502 13.48 -6.70 -19.25
CA GLY A 502 13.23 -8.15 -19.17
C GLY A 502 12.33 -8.58 -18.01
N GLY A 503 11.88 -7.66 -17.16
CA GLY A 503 10.98 -7.92 -16.03
C GLY A 503 11.55 -7.46 -14.68
N ASN A 504 10.78 -7.63 -13.62
CA ASN A 504 11.19 -7.27 -12.26
C ASN A 504 12.33 -8.19 -11.79
N PRO A 505 13.40 -7.70 -11.15
CA PRO A 505 14.49 -8.54 -10.65
C PRO A 505 14.07 -9.38 -9.43
N PRO A 506 14.79 -10.47 -9.11
CA PRO A 506 14.49 -11.33 -7.96
C PRO A 506 14.33 -10.59 -6.61
N GLU A 507 15.17 -9.58 -6.34
CA GLU A 507 15.12 -8.79 -5.10
C GLU A 507 13.88 -7.87 -4.97
N HIS A 508 13.11 -7.66 -6.05
CA HIS A 508 12.02 -6.68 -6.09
C HIS A 508 10.99 -6.88 -4.97
N LEU A 509 10.49 -8.10 -4.80
CA LEU A 509 9.45 -8.40 -3.81
C LEU A 509 9.97 -8.46 -2.37
N PRO A 510 11.18 -9.00 -2.11
CA PRO A 510 11.88 -8.79 -0.84
C PRO A 510 12.07 -7.31 -0.45
N ILE A 511 12.21 -6.37 -1.39
CA ILE A 511 12.23 -4.92 -1.08
C ILE A 511 10.81 -4.39 -0.84
N VAL A 512 9.86 -4.71 -1.73
CA VAL A 512 8.46 -4.25 -1.68
C VAL A 512 7.82 -4.57 -0.33
N ALA A 513 8.13 -5.75 0.24
CA ALA A 513 7.62 -6.17 1.53
C ALA A 513 7.95 -5.21 2.68
N PHE A 514 9.10 -4.53 2.62
CA PHE A 514 9.53 -3.55 3.64
C PHE A 514 9.48 -2.11 3.16
N THR A 515 8.79 -1.84 2.06
CA THR A 515 8.60 -0.49 1.53
C THR A 515 7.12 -0.29 1.18
N ARG A 516 6.70 -0.52 -0.06
CA ARG A 516 5.31 -0.34 -0.51
C ARG A 516 4.30 -1.10 0.34
N MET A 517 4.59 -2.31 0.83
CA MET A 517 3.66 -3.09 1.65
C MET A 517 3.46 -2.48 3.04
N LEU A 518 4.39 -1.67 3.54
CA LEU A 518 4.23 -0.94 4.81
C LEU A 518 3.11 0.11 4.75
N ALA A 519 2.74 0.57 3.55
CA ALA A 519 1.64 1.50 3.35
C ALA A 519 0.27 0.81 3.46
N GLY A 520 0.13 -0.39 2.90
CA GLY A 520 -1.14 -1.10 2.79
C GLY A 520 -1.13 -2.23 1.76
N PRO A 521 -2.29 -2.90 1.56
CA PRO A 521 -2.42 -4.06 0.67
C PRO A 521 -2.03 -3.75 -0.79
N ILE A 522 -1.64 -4.80 -1.51
CA ILE A 522 -1.09 -4.71 -2.87
C ILE A 522 -1.83 -5.67 -3.80
N ASP A 523 -2.47 -5.13 -4.84
CA ASP A 523 -2.93 -5.95 -5.96
C ASP A 523 -1.77 -6.27 -6.90
N TYR A 524 -0.87 -7.16 -6.47
CA TYR A 524 0.35 -7.48 -7.23
C TYR A 524 0.07 -8.37 -8.45
N THR A 525 -1.03 -9.15 -8.38
CA THR A 525 -1.37 -10.22 -9.30
C THR A 525 -0.32 -11.35 -9.36
N PRO A 526 -0.08 -12.08 -8.24
CA PRO A 526 0.91 -13.17 -8.18
C PRO A 526 0.44 -14.44 -8.90
N GLY A 527 1.28 -15.47 -9.02
CA GLY A 527 0.84 -16.82 -9.35
C GLY A 527 1.02 -17.24 -10.81
N ILE A 528 1.95 -16.64 -11.56
CA ILE A 528 2.26 -17.08 -12.93
C ILE A 528 2.92 -18.46 -12.92
N PHE A 529 2.37 -19.42 -13.67
CA PHE A 529 2.92 -20.79 -13.79
C PHE A 529 3.79 -20.92 -15.04
N ASN A 530 3.45 -20.23 -16.12
CA ASN A 530 4.29 -20.11 -17.31
C ASN A 530 5.40 -19.06 -17.09
N ILE A 531 6.31 -19.33 -16.15
CA ILE A 531 7.36 -18.39 -15.70
C ILE A 531 8.16 -17.80 -16.86
N LYS A 532 8.47 -18.62 -17.87
CA LYS A 532 9.26 -18.23 -19.03
C LYS A 532 8.50 -17.42 -20.08
N LEU A 533 7.19 -17.24 -19.90
CA LEU A 533 6.30 -16.54 -20.83
C LEU A 533 6.33 -17.06 -22.27
N LYS A 534 6.88 -18.25 -22.50
CA LYS A 534 6.97 -18.86 -23.83
C LYS A 534 5.62 -19.42 -24.25
N PRO A 535 5.29 -19.37 -25.56
CA PRO A 535 6.08 -18.80 -26.66
C PRO A 535 5.83 -17.29 -26.89
N TYR A 536 5.21 -16.57 -25.96
CA TYR A 536 4.60 -15.26 -26.20
C TYR A 536 5.57 -14.08 -26.07
N LYS A 537 6.46 -14.11 -25.08
CA LYS A 537 7.40 -13.02 -24.79
C LYS A 537 8.82 -13.58 -24.73
N PRO A 538 9.58 -13.58 -25.83
CA PRO A 538 10.91 -14.19 -25.86
C PRO A 538 11.96 -13.40 -25.06
N ASP A 539 11.79 -12.08 -24.93
CA ASP A 539 12.73 -11.16 -24.30
C ASP A 539 12.37 -10.81 -22.84
N ASN A 540 11.30 -11.41 -22.32
CA ASN A 540 10.80 -11.17 -20.97
C ASN A 540 10.54 -12.48 -20.24
N GLN A 541 10.60 -12.44 -18.91
CA GLN A 541 10.17 -13.53 -18.06
C GLN A 541 9.77 -13.02 -16.68
N VAL A 542 9.09 -13.86 -15.91
CA VAL A 542 8.95 -13.67 -14.48
C VAL A 542 10.24 -14.14 -13.82
N ASN A 543 11.02 -13.24 -13.22
CA ASN A 543 12.35 -13.60 -12.69
C ASN A 543 12.27 -14.27 -11.29
N THR A 544 11.42 -15.29 -11.13
CA THR A 544 11.25 -16.05 -9.88
C THR A 544 11.01 -17.53 -10.17
N THR A 545 11.12 -18.42 -9.18
CA THR A 545 10.65 -19.81 -9.32
C THR A 545 9.13 -19.93 -9.18
N LEU A 546 8.58 -21.11 -9.50
CA LEU A 546 7.18 -21.43 -9.27
C LEU A 546 6.82 -21.42 -7.76
N ALA A 547 7.68 -21.95 -6.90
CA ALA A 547 7.43 -21.97 -5.45
C ALA A 547 7.42 -20.55 -4.86
N HIS A 548 8.26 -19.65 -5.39
CA HIS A 548 8.18 -18.22 -5.08
C HIS A 548 6.80 -17.64 -5.43
N GLN A 549 6.29 -17.90 -6.64
CA GLN A 549 4.96 -17.40 -7.06
C GLN A 549 3.82 -17.87 -6.15
N LEU A 550 3.89 -19.11 -5.63
CA LEU A 550 2.93 -19.61 -4.64
C LEU A 550 3.10 -18.88 -3.29
N ALA A 551 4.33 -18.65 -2.85
CA ALA A 551 4.61 -17.99 -1.57
C ALA A 551 4.06 -16.56 -1.51
N LEU A 552 3.92 -15.88 -2.66
CA LEU A 552 3.43 -14.50 -2.75
C LEU A 552 2.01 -14.31 -2.24
N TYR A 553 1.14 -15.32 -2.33
CA TYR A 553 -0.22 -15.26 -1.75
C TYR A 553 -0.20 -15.07 -0.22
N VAL A 554 0.90 -15.42 0.45
CA VAL A 554 1.10 -15.21 1.88
C VAL A 554 2.00 -14.00 2.13
N VAL A 555 3.10 -13.84 1.39
CA VAL A 555 4.06 -12.75 1.67
C VAL A 555 3.46 -11.39 1.35
N ILE A 556 2.90 -11.22 0.14
CA ILE A 556 2.34 -9.95 -0.32
C ILE A 556 0.87 -9.90 0.03
N TYR A 557 0.53 -9.17 1.10
CA TYR A 557 -0.83 -9.12 1.61
C TYR A 557 -1.78 -8.32 0.69
N SER A 558 -2.94 -8.90 0.40
CA SER A 558 -4.11 -8.24 -0.15
C SER A 558 -5.36 -9.03 0.23
N PRO A 559 -6.49 -8.36 0.57
CA PRO A 559 -7.79 -9.04 0.73
C PRO A 559 -8.38 -9.48 -0.63
N MET A 560 -7.75 -9.10 -1.73
CA MET A 560 -8.13 -9.47 -3.10
C MET A 560 -6.88 -9.96 -3.83
N GLN A 561 -6.80 -11.26 -4.09
CA GLN A 561 -5.61 -11.88 -4.71
C GLN A 561 -5.95 -12.47 -6.07
N MET A 562 -5.19 -12.10 -7.10
CA MET A 562 -5.40 -12.62 -8.45
C MET A 562 -4.79 -14.02 -8.65
N VAL A 563 -5.37 -14.78 -9.56
CA VAL A 563 -4.86 -15.99 -10.21
C VAL A 563 -4.78 -15.65 -11.72
N PRO A 564 -3.68 -15.02 -12.16
CA PRO A 564 -3.64 -14.22 -13.38
C PRO A 564 -3.28 -15.01 -14.64
N ASP A 565 -2.51 -16.09 -14.53
CA ASP A 565 -2.09 -16.86 -15.72
C ASP A 565 -3.26 -17.49 -16.47
N LEU A 566 -3.00 -17.97 -17.68
CA LEU A 566 -4.03 -18.59 -18.51
C LEU A 566 -4.46 -19.95 -17.90
N PRO A 567 -5.77 -20.30 -17.90
CA PRO A 567 -6.29 -21.53 -17.32
C PRO A 567 -5.54 -22.81 -17.69
N LYS A 568 -5.03 -22.89 -18.92
CA LYS A 568 -4.29 -24.05 -19.43
C LYS A 568 -2.97 -24.34 -18.71
N TYR A 569 -2.35 -23.34 -18.07
CA TYR A 569 -1.11 -23.53 -17.31
C TYR A 569 -1.37 -24.04 -15.90
N TYR A 570 -2.60 -23.87 -15.41
CA TYR A 570 -3.02 -24.38 -14.12
C TYR A 570 -3.71 -25.75 -14.19
N ARG A 571 -4.52 -25.99 -15.22
CA ARG A 571 -5.31 -27.23 -15.34
C ARG A 571 -4.41 -28.46 -15.36
N GLY A 572 -4.64 -29.35 -14.39
CA GLY A 572 -3.85 -30.57 -14.21
C GLY A 572 -2.49 -30.37 -13.53
N HIS A 573 -2.12 -29.13 -13.18
CA HIS A 573 -0.85 -28.84 -12.52
C HIS A 573 -0.97 -28.99 -10.98
N PRO A 574 -0.26 -29.92 -10.32
CA PRO A 574 -0.47 -30.21 -8.89
C PRO A 574 -0.34 -28.99 -7.96
N ALA A 575 0.55 -28.05 -8.28
CA ALA A 575 0.76 -26.84 -7.49
C ALA A 575 -0.46 -25.91 -7.36
N ILE A 576 -1.49 -26.01 -8.22
CA ILE A 576 -2.70 -25.18 -8.07
C ILE A 576 -3.41 -25.48 -6.74
N GLN A 577 -3.19 -26.64 -6.13
CA GLN A 577 -3.82 -26.99 -4.87
C GLN A 577 -3.52 -25.95 -3.77
N PHE A 578 -2.30 -25.39 -3.73
CA PHE A 578 -1.98 -24.31 -2.79
C PHE A 578 -2.89 -23.08 -3.00
N ILE A 579 -3.12 -22.68 -4.25
CA ILE A 579 -3.97 -21.54 -4.60
C ILE A 579 -5.43 -21.79 -4.20
N ARG A 580 -5.92 -23.02 -4.37
CA ARG A 580 -7.28 -23.42 -3.94
C ARG A 580 -7.42 -23.31 -2.42
N ASP A 581 -6.36 -23.66 -1.70
CA ASP A 581 -6.36 -23.76 -0.24
C ASP A 581 -6.17 -22.41 0.44
N VAL A 582 -5.27 -21.56 -0.08
CA VAL A 582 -4.80 -20.34 0.58
C VAL A 582 -5.93 -19.34 0.82
N ALA A 583 -5.97 -18.82 2.04
CA ALA A 583 -6.86 -17.74 2.45
C ALA A 583 -6.34 -16.37 1.97
N VAL A 584 -7.19 -15.36 2.04
CA VAL A 584 -6.81 -13.96 1.73
C VAL A 584 -7.18 -12.97 2.85
N ASP A 585 -7.79 -13.49 3.93
CA ASP A 585 -8.14 -12.73 5.13
C ASP A 585 -7.63 -13.47 6.36
N TRP A 586 -7.09 -12.73 7.31
CA TRP A 586 -6.22 -13.30 8.33
C TRP A 586 -6.69 -12.93 9.74
N GLU A 587 -6.71 -13.93 10.63
CA GLU A 587 -6.89 -13.73 12.06
C GLU A 587 -5.67 -13.04 12.65
N LYS A 588 -4.48 -13.48 12.21
CA LYS A 588 -3.20 -13.01 12.70
C LYS A 588 -2.10 -13.18 11.66
N SER A 589 -1.19 -12.23 11.58
CA SER A 589 0.03 -12.31 10.77
C SER A 589 1.28 -12.20 11.64
N LEU A 590 2.31 -12.98 11.31
CA LEU A 590 3.58 -13.05 12.03
C LEU A 590 4.72 -13.04 11.02
N VAL A 591 5.64 -12.08 11.13
CA VAL A 591 6.89 -12.12 10.36
C VAL A 591 7.88 -12.96 11.14
N LEU A 592 8.15 -14.16 10.62
CA LEU A 592 9.05 -15.11 11.26
C LEU A 592 10.51 -14.64 11.11
N ASP A 593 10.88 -14.25 9.89
CA ASP A 593 12.23 -13.77 9.58
C ASP A 593 12.24 -12.86 8.34
N GLY A 594 13.28 -12.06 8.18
CA GLY A 594 13.45 -11.26 6.97
C GLY A 594 14.51 -10.16 7.07
N GLU A 595 15.05 -9.81 5.92
CA GLU A 595 16.02 -8.73 5.72
C GLU A 595 15.69 -8.01 4.40
N ILE A 596 15.80 -6.68 4.39
CA ILE A 596 15.26 -5.85 3.30
C ILE A 596 16.06 -6.08 2.02
N GLY A 597 15.36 -6.47 0.96
CA GLY A 597 15.95 -6.80 -0.33
C GLY A 597 16.59 -8.17 -0.43
N ASP A 598 16.63 -8.92 0.67
CA ASP A 598 17.25 -10.24 0.72
C ASP A 598 16.20 -11.36 0.77
N TYR A 599 15.35 -11.38 1.80
CA TYR A 599 14.34 -12.43 1.99
C TYR A 599 13.25 -12.03 2.99
N VAL A 600 12.11 -12.73 2.93
CA VAL A 600 10.98 -12.54 3.86
C VAL A 600 10.32 -13.88 4.12
N MET A 601 9.97 -14.18 5.38
CA MET A 601 9.18 -15.35 5.75
C MET A 601 8.04 -14.93 6.69
N ILE A 602 6.79 -15.18 6.28
CA ILE A 602 5.58 -14.79 7.01
C ILE A 602 4.70 -16.00 7.24
N ALA A 603 4.19 -16.15 8.46
CA ALA A 603 3.11 -17.08 8.80
C ALA A 603 1.82 -16.31 9.07
N ARG A 604 0.69 -16.80 8.55
CA ARG A 604 -0.62 -16.20 8.77
C ARG A 604 -1.67 -17.24 9.12
N GLN A 605 -2.51 -16.92 10.09
CA GLN A 605 -3.65 -17.73 10.47
C GLN A 605 -4.87 -17.26 9.69
N GLU A 606 -5.58 -18.19 9.05
CA GLU A 606 -6.83 -17.90 8.35
C GLU A 606 -7.87 -17.27 9.30
N ARG A 607 -8.54 -16.21 8.86
CA ARG A 607 -9.64 -15.57 9.59
C ARG A 607 -10.76 -16.57 9.86
N ASN A 608 -11.24 -16.61 11.11
CA ASN A 608 -12.29 -17.56 11.57
C ASN A 608 -11.94 -19.05 11.35
N GLY A 609 -10.67 -19.38 11.11
CA GLY A 609 -10.19 -20.72 10.82
C GLY A 609 -9.09 -21.18 11.77
N GLN A 610 -8.70 -22.44 11.61
CA GLN A 610 -7.56 -23.03 12.33
C GLN A 610 -6.38 -23.31 11.39
N ARG A 611 -6.54 -23.08 10.09
CA ARG A 611 -5.47 -23.25 9.10
C ARG A 611 -4.46 -22.13 9.24
N TRP A 612 -3.20 -22.50 9.08
CA TRP A 612 -2.11 -21.55 8.95
C TRP A 612 -1.47 -21.70 7.58
N PHE A 613 -0.90 -20.61 7.08
CA PHE A 613 -0.17 -20.59 5.83
C PHE A 613 1.17 -19.91 6.05
N VAL A 614 2.23 -20.45 5.45
CA VAL A 614 3.57 -19.86 5.50
C VAL A 614 4.04 -19.59 4.08
N GLY A 615 4.55 -18.40 3.83
CA GLY A 615 5.25 -18.04 2.60
C GLY A 615 6.65 -17.56 2.92
N ALA A 616 7.62 -18.01 2.16
CA ALA A 616 8.99 -17.51 2.19
C ALA A 616 9.46 -17.20 0.76
N ILE A 617 10.14 -16.08 0.57
CA ILE A 617 10.74 -15.67 -0.70
C ILE A 617 12.17 -15.16 -0.49
N THR A 618 13.00 -15.29 -1.51
CA THR A 618 14.38 -14.76 -1.53
C THR A 618 14.66 -13.97 -2.81
N ASP A 619 15.73 -13.19 -2.76
CA ASP A 619 16.38 -12.47 -3.85
C ASP A 619 17.16 -13.40 -4.79
N GLU A 620 18.10 -12.89 -5.57
CA GLU A 620 18.90 -13.67 -6.51
C GLU A 620 19.85 -14.67 -5.86
N ASN A 621 19.99 -14.66 -4.54
CA ASN A 621 20.88 -15.53 -3.79
C ASN A 621 20.10 -16.73 -3.22
N GLU A 622 20.70 -17.92 -3.27
CA GLU A 622 20.17 -19.09 -2.56
C GLU A 622 20.27 -18.90 -1.04
N ARG A 623 19.28 -19.41 -0.29
CA ARG A 623 19.23 -19.20 1.17
C ARG A 623 18.70 -20.42 1.91
N GLU A 624 19.27 -20.66 3.09
CA GLU A 624 18.70 -21.59 4.07
C GLU A 624 18.03 -20.81 5.20
N LEU A 625 16.71 -20.97 5.36
CA LEU A 625 15.92 -20.30 6.40
C LEU A 625 15.44 -21.29 7.45
N LYS A 626 15.48 -20.91 8.72
CA LYS A 626 15.01 -21.77 9.82
C LYS A 626 13.55 -21.44 10.15
N LEU A 627 12.65 -22.35 9.80
CA LEU A 627 11.24 -22.29 10.16
C LEU A 627 11.01 -22.95 11.52
N ASP A 628 10.60 -22.14 12.50
CA ASP A 628 10.19 -22.59 13.84
C ASP A 628 8.67 -22.52 13.95
N PHE A 629 8.02 -23.66 14.19
CA PHE A 629 6.56 -23.77 14.23
C PHE A 629 5.95 -23.36 15.58
N SER A 630 6.70 -22.74 16.48
CA SER A 630 6.24 -22.32 17.81
C SER A 630 5.04 -21.35 17.84
N PHE A 631 4.67 -20.77 16.69
CA PHE A 631 3.43 -20.00 16.54
C PHE A 631 2.16 -20.87 16.55
N LEU A 632 2.27 -22.17 16.29
CA LEU A 632 1.14 -23.09 16.33
C LEU A 632 0.65 -23.30 17.78
N PRO A 633 -0.66 -23.56 17.98
CA PRO A 633 -1.20 -23.92 19.29
C PRO A 633 -0.48 -25.12 19.91
N LYS A 634 -0.13 -25.03 21.19
CA LYS A 634 0.50 -26.13 21.93
C LYS A 634 -0.43 -27.34 22.02
N GLY A 635 0.12 -28.53 21.82
CA GLY A 635 -0.61 -29.80 21.94
C GLY A 635 -1.54 -30.13 20.77
N ALA A 636 -1.44 -29.39 19.66
CA ALA A 636 -2.12 -29.71 18.41
C ALA A 636 -1.09 -30.11 17.35
N ASP A 637 -1.37 -31.20 16.64
CA ASP A 637 -0.63 -31.60 15.45
C ASP A 637 -1.31 -31.01 14.20
N TYR A 638 -0.50 -30.76 13.18
CA TYR A 638 -0.90 -30.20 11.90
C TYR A 638 -0.35 -31.06 10.77
N GLN A 639 -1.20 -31.36 9.79
CA GLN A 639 -0.75 -31.82 8.48
C GLN A 639 -0.22 -30.63 7.70
N ALA A 640 1.06 -30.70 7.34
CA ALA A 640 1.76 -29.64 6.65
C ALA A 640 2.10 -30.07 5.22
N ILE A 641 1.59 -29.33 4.23
CA ILE A 641 1.85 -29.54 2.81
C ILE A 641 2.80 -28.44 2.35
N PHE A 642 4.03 -28.81 2.02
CA PHE A 642 5.10 -27.93 1.59
C PHE A 642 5.20 -27.94 0.07
N TYR A 643 5.20 -26.77 -0.55
CA TYR A 643 5.51 -26.53 -1.95
C TYR A 643 6.86 -25.82 -2.00
N LEU A 644 7.90 -26.55 -2.39
CA LEU A 644 9.29 -26.14 -2.28
C LEU A 644 9.95 -26.04 -3.64
N ASP A 645 10.94 -25.16 -3.76
CA ASP A 645 11.94 -25.28 -4.81
C ASP A 645 12.59 -26.67 -4.77
N GLY A 646 12.70 -27.31 -5.93
CA GLY A 646 13.41 -28.58 -6.02
C GLY A 646 14.93 -28.37 -6.08
N PRO A 647 15.73 -29.46 -6.00
CA PRO A 647 17.19 -29.37 -5.84
C PRO A 647 17.92 -28.60 -6.95
N ASP A 648 17.37 -28.60 -8.16
CA ASP A 648 17.95 -27.93 -9.34
C ASP A 648 17.19 -26.65 -9.71
N ALA A 649 16.32 -26.15 -8.84
CA ALA A 649 15.51 -24.98 -9.10
C ALA A 649 16.36 -23.71 -9.20
N HIS A 650 15.98 -22.83 -10.11
CA HIS A 650 16.60 -21.52 -10.26
C HIS A 650 15.69 -20.62 -11.10
N TRP A 651 15.46 -19.37 -10.68
CA TRP A 651 14.55 -18.43 -11.37
C TRP A 651 14.81 -18.32 -12.88
N ASN A 652 16.08 -18.25 -13.28
CA ASN A 652 16.44 -18.20 -14.69
C ASN A 652 16.42 -19.58 -15.36
N HIS A 653 17.36 -20.49 -15.10
CA HIS A 653 17.52 -21.65 -16.00
C HIS A 653 16.54 -22.81 -15.75
N ASN A 654 15.91 -22.90 -14.57
CA ASN A 654 15.02 -24.02 -14.23
C ASN A 654 13.91 -23.60 -13.21
N PRO A 655 13.06 -22.62 -13.55
CA PRO A 655 12.16 -22.01 -12.56
C PRO A 655 10.99 -22.89 -12.12
N THR A 656 10.68 -23.93 -12.88
CA THR A 656 9.53 -24.82 -12.63
C THR A 656 9.94 -26.15 -12.03
N ASN A 657 11.17 -26.28 -11.53
CA ASN A 657 11.60 -27.44 -10.74
C ASN A 657 11.15 -27.22 -9.30
N TYR A 658 10.18 -28.00 -8.85
CA TYR A 658 9.58 -27.88 -7.53
C TYR A 658 9.20 -29.25 -7.00
N GLU A 659 8.99 -29.35 -5.69
CA GLU A 659 8.53 -30.57 -5.04
C GLU A 659 7.38 -30.26 -4.07
N ILE A 660 6.48 -31.23 -3.91
CA ILE A 660 5.42 -31.20 -2.90
C ILE A 660 5.76 -32.26 -1.86
N ARG A 661 5.82 -31.88 -0.59
CA ARG A 661 6.12 -32.79 0.52
C ARG A 661 5.13 -32.62 1.65
N GLU A 662 4.84 -33.72 2.33
CA GLU A 662 3.88 -33.76 3.43
C GLU A 662 4.58 -34.18 4.72
N TYR A 663 4.27 -33.48 5.80
CA TYR A 663 4.82 -33.74 7.13
C TYR A 663 3.74 -33.54 8.20
N THR A 664 3.85 -34.27 9.30
CA THR A 664 3.15 -33.93 10.55
C THR A 664 4.03 -33.03 11.38
N VAL A 665 3.53 -31.85 11.78
CA VAL A 665 4.28 -30.85 12.55
C VAL A 665 3.47 -30.37 13.75
N ASN A 666 4.14 -29.83 14.75
CA ASN A 666 3.51 -29.16 15.89
C ASN A 666 4.36 -27.98 16.39
N SER A 667 3.95 -27.36 17.49
CA SER A 667 4.61 -26.18 18.05
C SER A 667 6.08 -26.38 18.47
N SER A 668 6.58 -27.62 18.49
CA SER A 668 7.99 -27.93 18.79
C SER A 668 8.83 -28.25 17.56
N THR A 669 8.20 -28.45 16.40
CA THR A 669 8.86 -28.78 15.15
C THR A 669 9.70 -27.61 14.66
N LYS A 670 10.87 -27.94 14.09
CA LYS A 670 11.74 -27.01 13.37
C LYS A 670 12.09 -27.62 12.03
N HIS A 671 12.12 -26.81 10.98
CA HIS A 671 12.48 -27.23 9.63
C HIS A 671 13.41 -26.20 9.00
N THR A 672 14.46 -26.65 8.30
CA THR A 672 15.26 -25.77 7.44
C THR A 672 14.65 -25.75 6.04
N LEU A 673 14.24 -24.58 5.56
CA LEU A 673 13.82 -24.35 4.18
C LEU A 673 15.05 -24.01 3.34
N LYS A 674 15.16 -24.60 2.15
CA LYS A 674 16.18 -24.25 1.16
C LYS A 674 15.48 -23.52 0.02
N LEU A 675 15.78 -22.25 -0.15
CA LEU A 675 15.25 -21.42 -1.22
C LEU A 675 16.30 -21.33 -2.32
N ALA A 676 15.91 -21.64 -3.55
CA ALA A 676 16.77 -21.42 -4.71
C ALA A 676 17.00 -19.92 -4.93
N ALA A 677 17.95 -19.57 -5.80
CA ALA A 677 18.06 -18.21 -6.32
C ALA A 677 16.71 -17.78 -6.97
N GLY A 678 16.19 -16.62 -6.55
CA GLY A 678 14.87 -16.09 -6.91
C GLY A 678 13.71 -17.03 -6.50
N GLY A 679 13.97 -17.86 -5.49
CA GLY A 679 13.15 -18.97 -5.07
C GLY A 679 12.19 -18.64 -3.93
N GLY A 680 11.50 -19.67 -3.44
CA GLY A 680 10.55 -19.55 -2.35
C GLY A 680 9.99 -20.87 -1.85
N ALA A 681 9.14 -20.78 -0.84
CA ALA A 681 8.43 -21.90 -0.24
C ALA A 681 7.03 -21.45 0.18
N ALA A 682 6.02 -22.26 -0.14
CA ALA A 682 4.65 -22.05 0.29
C ALA A 682 4.19 -23.27 1.10
N ILE A 683 3.53 -23.07 2.23
CA ILE A 683 3.16 -24.16 3.14
C ILE A 683 1.73 -23.96 3.60
N SER A 684 0.90 -25.01 3.47
CA SER A 684 -0.44 -25.08 4.07
C SER A 684 -0.37 -25.95 5.33
N LEU A 685 -0.89 -25.45 6.45
CA LEU A 685 -0.92 -26.12 7.74
C LEU A 685 -2.38 -26.34 8.14
N ILE A 686 -2.84 -27.57 8.02
CA ILE A 686 -4.20 -27.98 8.33
C ILE A 686 -4.16 -28.74 9.65
N LYS A 687 -4.93 -28.29 10.64
CA LYS A 687 -4.97 -28.97 11.94
C LYS A 687 -5.42 -30.42 11.74
N ALA A 688 -4.69 -31.38 12.30
CA ALA A 688 -5.10 -32.78 12.29
C ALA A 688 -6.37 -32.98 13.14
N GLU A 689 -7.20 -33.96 12.75
CA GLU A 689 -8.43 -34.32 13.47
C GLU A 689 -8.17 -34.93 14.86
#